data_AF-X6MLP4-F1
#
_entry.id   AF-X6MLP4-F1
#
_cell.length_a   1.000
_cell.length_b   1.000
_cell.length_c   1.000
_cell.angle_alpha   90.00
_cell.angle_beta   90.00
_cell.angle_gamma   90.00
#
_symmetry.space_group_name_H-M   'P 1'
#
loop_
_entity.id
_entity.type
_entity.pdbx_description
1 polymer ?
#
loop_
_entity_poly.entity_id
_entity_poly.type
_entity_poly.pdbx_seq_one_letter_code
_entity_poly.pdbx_strand_id
1 'polypeptide(L)'
;MVCPSTGNNVKCIRYLLEAELIRPNEHKQVFEDALNCAILFQNTQVIKVLMHMKFMNEKEKMTREYAMTQMNEQSKCEELLSYLKKQKEEDFNIIMTGLSEAIIAMIKDQKKISSDVFNLCWLYNKSAMTNAMHQTCKALLNVDTLHQSTCNWKWIEEHILEAQDILMWMDELADEGNEEKNIEFGDTTQVVDKKKVDGNEEKKESEEVALPIIQSSLSLREVEQEKKNKVKKAIQWHKIKKLCKEESDKEVKRFQIEIKQEIEKFEKEYRRLIAFGYEPKNSTLKHKKCRQDNDKFGLKCQKTESELLAIQMQSDDVEFHPKHVYDFDVYLNELLTRAHKMDAAYQQYMQEIFKSCQGCVFEKGPIKTHERCKLKAQVEYKNEYYPKSAHVIDVLRCQATFTDVRYLLHGLEHFVNAIEEQQTRFAIVRFKNGFSGMDKSDDKILTVPQDYRDVKINVLFLQNNESIVTEVQFLLQPMSLLKQKGHGFYELSRQESFISESLSIMADLSFDEQLKIASFHSRDVAALMLLHPASFRTSKFISSFRNISGGNFLCQMALNSQVRFGYAQALLQSGRFIPLDVVQKQLVQRDMFDAYPLTYALWKQPSVDCIKLFVPSDPSAAEIIWHSLTDVRF
;
A
#
# COMPACT_ATOMS: atom_id res chain seq x y z
N MET A 1 1.57 2.15 30.28
CA MET A 1 0.98 1.01 29.56
C MET A 1 1.72 -0.26 29.95
N VAL A 2 0.98 -1.27 30.40
CA VAL A 2 1.24 -2.72 30.22
C VAL A 2 2.70 -3.23 30.40
N CYS A 3 2.96 -4.00 31.46
CA CYS A 3 4.28 -4.58 31.77
C CYS A 3 4.76 -5.57 30.67
N PRO A 4 5.91 -5.41 30.04
CA PRO A 4 6.28 -6.22 28.86
C PRO A 4 6.46 -7.74 29.11
N SER A 5 6.35 -8.22 30.35
CA SER A 5 6.71 -9.58 30.76
C SER A 5 5.55 -10.59 30.87
N THR A 6 4.27 -10.21 30.76
CA THR A 6 3.15 -11.17 30.99
C THR A 6 2.29 -11.42 29.74
N GLY A 7 1.80 -12.66 29.57
CA GLY A 7 0.95 -13.05 28.42
C GLY A 7 -0.41 -12.35 28.36
N ASN A 8 -0.95 -11.92 29.51
CA ASN A 8 -2.21 -11.16 29.59
C ASN A 8 -2.17 -9.85 28.79
N ASN A 9 -0.96 -9.34 28.57
CA ASN A 9 -0.73 -8.06 27.94
C ASN A 9 -0.89 -8.09 26.42
N VAL A 10 -0.62 -9.24 25.80
CA VAL A 10 -0.91 -9.47 24.38
C VAL A 10 -2.43 -9.34 24.15
N LYS A 11 -3.25 -9.96 25.00
CA LYS A 11 -4.72 -9.90 24.89
C LYS A 11 -5.24 -8.47 25.09
N CYS A 12 -4.73 -7.74 26.08
CA CYS A 12 -5.10 -6.34 26.29
C CYS A 12 -4.73 -5.44 25.08
N ILE A 13 -3.51 -5.57 24.56
CA ILE A 13 -3.08 -4.79 23.39
C ILE A 13 -3.95 -5.13 22.17
N ARG A 14 -4.23 -6.41 21.92
CA ARG A 14 -5.15 -6.82 20.85
C ARG A 14 -6.52 -6.18 21.00
N TYR A 15 -7.12 -6.25 22.19
CA TYR A 15 -8.42 -5.63 22.45
C TYR A 15 -8.42 -4.13 22.16
N LEU A 16 -7.43 -3.38 22.66
CA LEU A 16 -7.34 -1.93 22.46
C LEU A 16 -7.24 -1.54 20.99
N LEU A 17 -6.51 -2.33 20.20
CA LEU A 17 -6.27 -2.09 18.78
C LEU A 17 -7.49 -2.47 17.93
N GLU A 18 -8.13 -3.60 18.22
CA GLU A 18 -9.27 -4.13 17.44
C GLU A 18 -10.59 -3.43 17.76
N ALA A 19 -10.79 -3.02 19.02
CA ALA A 19 -11.91 -2.17 19.41
C ALA A 19 -11.73 -0.71 18.94
N GLU A 20 -10.66 -0.43 18.17
CA GLU A 20 -10.29 0.89 17.66
C GLU A 20 -10.16 1.98 18.75
N LEU A 21 -9.90 1.57 20.00
CA LEU A 21 -9.65 2.50 21.12
C LEU A 21 -8.29 3.19 20.96
N ILE A 22 -7.35 2.53 20.30
CA ILE A 22 -6.07 3.09 19.87
C ILE A 22 -5.91 2.87 18.38
N ARG A 23 -5.89 3.96 17.61
CA ARG A 23 -5.66 3.93 16.17
C ARG A 23 -4.20 4.25 15.84
N PRO A 24 -3.46 3.40 15.12
CA PRO A 24 -2.04 3.62 14.82
C PRO A 24 -1.73 4.98 14.18
N ASN A 25 -2.61 5.46 13.29
CA ASN A 25 -2.42 6.74 12.60
C ASN A 25 -2.65 7.95 13.50
N GLU A 26 -3.53 7.83 14.50
CA GLU A 26 -3.85 8.91 15.45
C GLU A 26 -2.90 8.90 16.66
N HIS A 27 -2.34 7.72 16.99
CA HIS A 27 -1.52 7.47 18.18
C HIS A 27 -0.13 6.95 17.82
N LYS A 28 0.46 7.47 16.74
CA LYS A 28 1.71 6.95 16.17
C LYS A 28 2.84 6.83 17.20
N GLN A 29 3.07 7.86 18.01
CA GLN A 29 4.13 7.84 19.03
C GLN A 29 3.90 6.74 20.09
N VAL A 30 2.68 6.63 20.60
CA VAL A 30 2.28 5.60 21.57
C VAL A 30 2.55 4.20 21.00
N PHE A 31 2.26 4.03 19.71
CA PHE A 31 2.46 2.78 19.00
C PHE A 31 3.95 2.44 18.82
N GLU A 32 4.75 3.41 18.38
CA GLU A 32 6.20 3.24 18.23
C GLU A 32 6.88 3.00 19.58
N ASP A 33 6.47 3.70 20.65
CA ASP A 33 6.98 3.48 22.00
C ASP A 33 6.63 2.07 22.51
N ALA A 34 5.40 1.61 22.26
CA ALA A 34 4.99 0.26 22.61
C ALA A 34 5.78 -0.80 21.82
N LEU A 35 6.03 -0.58 20.53
CA LEU A 35 6.81 -1.47 19.69
C LEU A 35 8.27 -1.51 20.13
N ASN A 36 8.88 -0.35 20.37
CA ASN A 36 10.25 -0.24 20.87
C ASN A 36 10.42 -0.90 22.24
N CYS A 37 9.44 -0.73 23.13
CA CYS A 37 9.39 -1.44 24.40
C CYS A 37 9.29 -2.96 24.18
N ALA A 38 8.39 -3.42 23.32
CA ALA A 38 8.25 -4.84 23.01
C ALA A 38 9.54 -5.44 22.43
N ILE A 39 10.26 -4.72 21.56
CA ILE A 39 11.57 -5.08 21.01
C ILE A 39 12.63 -5.12 22.12
N LEU A 40 12.70 -4.09 22.97
CA LEU A 40 13.66 -4.01 24.07
C LEU A 40 13.53 -5.19 25.03
N PHE A 41 12.31 -5.61 25.33
CA PHE A 41 12.00 -6.76 26.17
C PHE A 41 11.83 -8.07 25.39
N GLN A 42 12.06 -8.05 24.08
CA GLN A 42 12.04 -9.21 23.18
C GLN A 42 10.71 -10.00 23.26
N ASN A 43 9.59 -9.31 23.46
CA ASN A 43 8.26 -9.92 23.51
C ASN A 43 7.72 -10.12 22.09
N THR A 44 8.13 -11.22 21.46
CA THR A 44 7.81 -11.57 20.07
C THR A 44 6.32 -11.56 19.76
N GLN A 45 5.45 -11.95 20.70
CA GLN A 45 4.01 -11.94 20.51
C GLN A 45 3.45 -10.51 20.42
N VAL A 46 3.90 -9.61 21.29
CA VAL A 46 3.51 -8.19 21.22
C VAL A 46 4.10 -7.53 19.97
N ILE A 47 5.35 -7.82 19.63
CA ILE A 47 5.98 -7.33 18.39
C ILE A 47 5.14 -7.75 17.18
N LYS A 48 4.72 -9.02 17.09
CA LYS A 48 3.87 -9.52 16.00
C LYS A 48 2.53 -8.78 15.93
N VAL A 49 1.85 -8.61 17.05
CA VAL A 49 0.56 -7.87 17.11
C VAL A 49 0.73 -6.43 16.65
N LEU A 50 1.73 -5.71 17.16
CA LEU A 50 1.98 -4.32 16.80
C LEU A 50 2.46 -4.21 15.34
N MET A 51 3.35 -5.07 14.89
CA MET A 51 3.78 -5.07 13.49
C MET A 51 2.61 -5.39 12.55
N HIS A 52 1.75 -6.35 12.90
CA HIS A 52 0.57 -6.64 12.12
C HIS A 52 -0.37 -5.43 12.03
N MET A 53 -0.70 -4.81 13.16
CA MET A 53 -1.57 -3.64 13.22
C MET A 53 -0.99 -2.41 12.49
N LYS A 54 0.35 -2.30 12.41
CA LYS A 54 1.04 -1.28 11.60
C LYS A 54 0.86 -1.47 10.10
N PHE A 55 0.60 -2.69 9.64
CA PHE A 55 0.46 -3.05 8.21
C PHE A 55 -0.89 -3.72 7.91
N MET A 56 -1.93 -3.41 8.68
CA MET A 56 -3.20 -4.14 8.65
C MET A 56 -4.02 -3.88 7.38
N ASN A 57 -3.84 -2.72 6.74
CA ASN A 57 -4.47 -2.42 5.46
C ASN A 57 -3.80 -3.27 4.37
N GLU A 58 -4.55 -3.92 3.46
CA GLU A 58 -3.90 -4.70 2.38
C GLU A 58 -3.01 -3.84 1.52
N LYS A 59 -3.31 -2.54 1.35
CA LYS A 59 -2.38 -1.64 0.68
C LYS A 59 -1.03 -1.64 1.39
N GLU A 60 -1.00 -1.40 2.70
CA GLU A 60 0.22 -1.35 3.50
C GLU A 60 0.92 -2.72 3.56
N LYS A 61 0.14 -3.81 3.62
CA LYS A 61 0.64 -5.19 3.55
C LYS A 61 1.29 -5.47 2.20
N MET A 62 0.62 -5.18 1.08
CA MET A 62 1.16 -5.35 -0.27
C MET A 62 2.40 -4.48 -0.47
N THR A 63 2.39 -3.23 0.00
CA THR A 63 3.56 -2.34 -0.03
C THR A 63 4.73 -2.93 0.76
N ARG A 64 4.46 -3.52 1.93
CA ARG A 64 5.49 -4.22 2.72
C ARG A 64 5.99 -5.48 2.02
N GLU A 65 5.11 -6.32 1.50
CA GLU A 65 5.49 -7.55 0.79
C GLU A 65 6.33 -7.22 -0.45
N TYR A 66 5.98 -6.17 -1.18
CA TYR A 66 6.76 -5.65 -2.29
C TYR A 66 8.13 -5.16 -1.84
N ALA A 67 8.20 -4.32 -0.80
CA ALA A 67 9.47 -3.87 -0.20
C ALA A 67 10.37 -5.05 0.23
N MET A 68 9.80 -6.06 0.88
CA MET A 68 10.53 -7.25 1.32
C MET A 68 11.01 -8.10 0.13
N THR A 69 10.17 -8.27 -0.89
CA THR A 69 10.54 -8.98 -2.13
C THR A 69 11.74 -8.31 -2.78
N GLN A 70 11.73 -6.98 -2.86
CA GLN A 70 12.81 -6.19 -3.45
C GLN A 70 14.12 -6.31 -2.67
N MET A 71 14.07 -6.26 -1.34
CA MET A 71 15.25 -6.49 -0.50
C MET A 71 15.83 -7.91 -0.69
N ASN A 72 14.97 -8.91 -0.81
CA ASN A 72 15.38 -10.30 -1.04
C ASN A 72 16.00 -10.48 -2.42
N GLU A 73 15.37 -9.92 -3.46
CA GLU A 73 15.86 -9.97 -4.83
C GLU A 73 17.21 -9.27 -4.99
N GLN A 74 17.38 -8.11 -4.36
CA GLN A 74 18.65 -7.40 -4.34
C GLN A 74 19.75 -8.26 -3.69
N SER A 75 19.48 -8.79 -2.50
CA SER A 75 20.46 -9.58 -1.76
C SER A 75 20.83 -10.88 -2.50
N LYS A 76 19.84 -11.56 -3.09
CA LYS A 76 20.04 -12.75 -3.95
C LYS A 76 20.95 -12.45 -5.14
N CYS A 77 20.70 -11.35 -5.84
CA CYS A 77 21.48 -10.95 -7.01
C CYS A 77 22.90 -10.50 -6.62
N GLU A 78 23.06 -9.77 -5.51
CA GLU A 78 24.36 -9.38 -4.98
C GLU A 78 25.19 -10.60 -4.57
N GLU A 79 24.58 -11.58 -3.92
CA GLU A 79 25.26 -12.83 -3.56
C GLU A 79 25.72 -13.58 -4.81
N LEU A 80 24.83 -13.80 -5.79
CA LEU A 80 25.19 -14.45 -7.06
C LEU A 80 26.33 -13.71 -7.77
N LEU A 81 26.23 -12.38 -7.87
CA LEU A 81 27.26 -11.55 -8.47
C LEU A 81 28.59 -11.69 -7.73
N SER A 82 28.57 -11.80 -6.39
CA SER A 82 29.78 -12.02 -5.59
C SER A 82 30.45 -13.37 -5.87
N TYR A 83 29.68 -14.42 -6.17
CA TYR A 83 30.22 -15.72 -6.56
C TYR A 83 30.78 -15.71 -7.98
N LEU A 84 30.12 -15.00 -8.90
CA LEU A 84 30.62 -14.82 -10.26
C LEU A 84 31.93 -14.03 -10.29
N LYS A 85 32.07 -13.00 -9.44
CA LYS A 85 33.32 -12.22 -9.29
C LYS A 85 34.50 -13.02 -8.73
N LYS A 86 34.28 -14.19 -8.13
CA LYS A 86 35.37 -15.10 -7.69
C LYS A 86 35.96 -15.92 -8.84
N GLN A 87 35.29 -15.95 -10.00
CA GLN A 87 35.84 -16.55 -11.21
C GLN A 87 36.95 -15.67 -11.79
N LYS A 88 37.60 -16.11 -12.88
CA LYS A 88 38.55 -15.26 -13.60
C LYS A 88 37.82 -13.99 -14.09
N GLU A 89 38.45 -12.84 -13.91
CA GLU A 89 37.86 -11.54 -14.25
C GLU A 89 37.44 -11.45 -15.73
N GLU A 90 38.23 -12.05 -16.64
CA GLU A 90 37.91 -12.14 -18.07
C GLU A 90 36.61 -12.95 -18.31
N ASP A 91 36.50 -14.14 -17.72
CA ASP A 91 35.32 -15.00 -17.85
C ASP A 91 34.07 -14.30 -17.29
N PHE A 92 34.21 -13.64 -16.13
CA PHE A 92 33.15 -12.86 -15.51
C PHE A 92 32.62 -11.76 -16.45
N ASN A 93 33.53 -10.96 -17.03
CA ASN A 93 33.15 -9.86 -17.92
C ASN A 93 32.52 -10.34 -19.23
N ILE A 94 33.06 -11.42 -19.83
CA ILE A 94 32.50 -12.01 -21.05
C ILE A 94 31.06 -12.49 -20.80
N ILE A 95 30.85 -13.24 -19.71
CA ILE A 95 29.52 -13.77 -19.34
C ILE A 95 28.53 -12.62 -19.11
N MET A 96 28.90 -11.63 -18.29
CA MET A 96 28.00 -10.55 -17.93
C MET A 96 27.68 -9.62 -19.09
N THR A 97 28.64 -9.37 -19.99
CA THR A 97 28.41 -8.58 -21.21
C THR A 97 27.44 -9.31 -22.15
N GLY A 98 27.68 -10.60 -22.43
CA GLY A 98 26.81 -11.38 -23.30
C GLY A 98 25.37 -11.51 -22.77
N LEU A 99 25.20 -11.72 -21.46
CA LEU A 99 23.88 -11.73 -20.83
C LEU A 99 23.17 -10.37 -20.95
N SER A 100 23.90 -9.28 -20.72
CA SER A 100 23.36 -7.93 -20.78
C SER A 100 22.90 -7.58 -22.20
N GLU A 101 23.71 -7.89 -23.22
CA GLU A 101 23.35 -7.71 -24.63
C GLU A 101 22.09 -8.50 -25.02
N ALA A 102 21.99 -9.75 -24.59
CA ALA A 102 20.82 -10.60 -24.83
C ALA A 102 19.56 -10.02 -24.20
N ILE A 103 19.60 -9.61 -22.93
CA ILE A 103 18.43 -9.01 -22.27
C ILE A 103 18.05 -7.68 -22.90
N ILE A 104 19.01 -6.84 -23.28
CA ILE A 104 18.75 -5.58 -24.00
C ILE A 104 18.05 -5.86 -25.33
N ALA A 105 18.49 -6.87 -26.09
CA ALA A 105 17.81 -7.27 -27.33
C ALA A 105 16.37 -7.73 -27.05
N MET A 106 16.16 -8.57 -26.03
CA MET A 106 14.82 -9.01 -25.63
C MET A 106 13.90 -7.87 -25.23
N ILE A 107 14.41 -6.86 -24.52
CA ILE A 107 13.65 -5.65 -24.15
C ILE A 107 13.23 -4.88 -25.41
N LYS A 108 14.17 -4.65 -26.35
CA LYS A 108 13.88 -3.96 -27.62
C LYS A 108 12.86 -4.71 -28.48
N ASP A 109 12.93 -6.03 -28.48
CA ASP A 109 12.01 -6.92 -29.20
C ASP A 109 10.69 -7.17 -28.44
N GLN A 110 10.50 -6.50 -27.30
CA GLN A 110 9.32 -6.59 -26.43
C GLN A 110 8.99 -8.03 -26.02
N LYS A 111 10.03 -8.83 -25.75
CA LYS A 111 9.90 -10.19 -25.24
C LYS A 111 9.81 -10.18 -23.73
N LYS A 112 9.24 -11.26 -23.18
CA LYS A 112 9.25 -11.52 -21.74
C LYS A 112 10.69 -11.76 -21.28
N ILE A 113 11.13 -11.02 -20.28
CA ILE A 113 12.47 -11.17 -19.69
C ILE A 113 12.40 -11.91 -18.35
N SER A 114 13.50 -12.56 -17.96
CA SER A 114 13.67 -13.09 -16.61
C SER A 114 14.15 -11.95 -15.70
N SER A 115 13.39 -11.67 -14.64
CA SER A 115 13.73 -10.66 -13.63
C SER A 115 15.07 -10.94 -12.94
N ASP A 116 15.34 -12.20 -12.59
CA ASP A 116 16.62 -12.62 -12.00
C ASP A 116 17.83 -12.25 -12.88
N VAL A 117 17.75 -12.60 -14.18
CA VAL A 117 18.82 -12.30 -15.13
C VAL A 117 18.91 -10.80 -15.39
N PHE A 118 17.76 -10.12 -15.49
CA PHE A 118 17.70 -8.66 -15.64
C PHE A 118 18.37 -7.94 -14.47
N ASN A 119 18.00 -8.29 -13.23
CA ASN A 119 18.54 -7.68 -12.01
C ASN A 119 20.05 -7.90 -11.89
N LEU A 120 20.53 -9.10 -12.23
CA LEU A 120 21.96 -9.39 -12.27
C LEU A 120 22.70 -8.51 -13.30
N CYS A 121 22.17 -8.42 -14.53
CA CYS A 121 22.72 -7.58 -15.59
C CYS A 121 22.67 -6.10 -15.21
N TRP A 122 21.60 -5.67 -14.53
CA TRP A 122 21.41 -4.32 -14.05
C TRP A 122 22.42 -3.96 -12.95
N LEU A 123 22.68 -4.84 -11.97
CA LEU A 123 23.74 -4.64 -10.98
C LEU A 123 25.14 -4.55 -11.61
N TYR A 124 25.36 -5.24 -12.74
CA TYR A 124 26.62 -5.18 -13.48
C TYR A 124 26.76 -3.90 -14.32
N ASN A 125 25.72 -3.54 -15.09
CA ASN A 125 25.73 -2.39 -16.00
C ASN A 125 24.41 -1.60 -15.91
N LYS A 126 24.25 -0.86 -14.81
CA LYS A 126 23.03 -0.09 -14.50
C LYS A 126 22.60 0.83 -15.65
N SER A 127 23.55 1.57 -16.23
CA SER A 127 23.26 2.59 -17.26
C SER A 127 22.65 1.97 -18.53
N ALA A 128 23.26 0.92 -19.07
CA ALA A 128 22.78 0.29 -20.30
C ALA A 128 21.39 -0.33 -20.14
N MET A 129 21.17 -1.05 -19.03
CA MET A 129 19.90 -1.72 -18.74
C MET A 129 18.77 -0.71 -18.50
N THR A 130 19.03 0.33 -17.70
CA THR A 130 18.08 1.42 -17.45
C THR A 130 17.72 2.17 -18.73
N ASN A 131 18.70 2.46 -19.58
CA ASN A 131 18.44 3.11 -20.87
C ASN A 131 17.58 2.23 -21.79
N ALA A 132 17.88 0.93 -21.89
CA ALA A 132 17.09 0.00 -22.72
C ALA A 132 15.62 -0.07 -22.27
N MET A 133 15.36 -0.18 -20.96
CA MET A 133 14.00 -0.16 -20.44
C MET A 133 13.30 1.18 -20.69
N HIS A 134 13.95 2.30 -20.41
CA HIS A 134 13.35 3.62 -20.62
C HIS A 134 13.04 3.93 -22.08
N GLN A 135 13.94 3.62 -23.02
CA GLN A 135 13.66 3.84 -24.45
C GLN A 135 12.47 3.00 -24.92
N THR A 136 12.37 1.76 -24.45
CA THR A 136 11.24 0.88 -24.76
C THR A 136 9.96 1.42 -24.16
N CYS A 137 9.95 1.82 -22.88
CA CYS A 137 8.80 2.46 -22.25
C CYS A 137 8.37 3.73 -23.00
N LYS A 138 9.31 4.58 -23.41
CA LYS A 138 9.04 5.79 -24.19
C LYS A 138 8.40 5.48 -25.55
N ALA A 139 8.80 4.40 -26.20
CA ALA A 139 8.20 3.97 -27.47
C ALA A 139 6.78 3.40 -27.28
N LEU A 140 6.52 2.69 -26.18
CA LEU A 140 5.24 2.05 -25.90
C LEU A 140 4.20 2.99 -25.27
N LEU A 141 4.63 3.90 -24.39
CA LEU A 141 3.79 4.87 -23.70
C LEU A 141 3.45 6.04 -24.61
N ASN A 142 2.59 5.76 -25.59
CA ASN A 142 2.08 6.73 -26.54
C ASN A 142 0.55 6.76 -26.45
N VAL A 143 -0.04 7.93 -26.16
CA VAL A 143 -1.47 8.03 -25.85
C VAL A 143 -2.40 7.66 -27.02
N ASP A 144 -1.91 7.81 -28.25
CA ASP A 144 -2.66 7.52 -29.47
C ASP A 144 -2.73 6.03 -29.80
N THR A 145 -1.75 5.23 -29.35
CA THR A 145 -1.61 3.85 -29.81
C THR A 145 -1.70 2.82 -28.69
N LEU A 146 -1.38 3.19 -27.44
CA LEU A 146 -1.31 2.24 -26.32
C LEU A 146 -2.65 1.53 -26.07
N HIS A 147 -3.76 2.26 -26.10
CA HIS A 147 -5.10 1.72 -25.88
C HIS A 147 -5.57 0.75 -26.98
N GLN A 148 -4.90 0.72 -28.14
CA GLN A 148 -5.21 -0.15 -29.27
C GLN A 148 -4.32 -1.39 -29.32
N SER A 149 -3.10 -1.31 -28.78
CA SER A 149 -2.15 -2.42 -28.76
C SER A 149 -2.21 -3.20 -27.46
N THR A 150 -2.99 -4.29 -27.46
CA THR A 150 -3.06 -5.24 -26.33
C THR A 150 -1.70 -5.82 -26.00
N CYS A 151 -0.84 -6.05 -27.00
CA CYS A 151 0.52 -6.58 -26.78
C CYS A 151 1.41 -5.57 -26.05
N ASN A 152 1.38 -4.29 -26.45
CA ASN A 152 2.18 -3.24 -25.81
C ASN A 152 1.71 -3.03 -24.36
N TRP A 153 0.39 -2.99 -24.14
CA TRP A 153 -0.15 -2.90 -22.80
C TRP A 153 0.25 -4.09 -21.94
N LYS A 154 0.17 -5.33 -22.45
CA LYS A 154 0.56 -6.50 -21.68
C LYS A 154 2.05 -6.51 -21.34
N TRP A 155 2.90 -6.00 -22.23
CA TRP A 155 4.33 -5.85 -21.91
C TRP A 155 4.58 -4.85 -20.77
N ILE A 156 3.88 -3.70 -20.78
CA ILE A 156 3.93 -2.70 -19.70
C ILE A 156 3.39 -3.28 -18.40
N GLU A 157 2.27 -4.00 -18.47
CA GLU A 157 1.66 -4.65 -17.31
C GLU A 157 2.66 -5.62 -16.67
N GLU A 158 3.23 -6.53 -17.44
CA GLU A 158 4.17 -7.54 -16.93
C GLU A 158 5.47 -6.94 -16.36
N HIS A 159 6.07 -5.93 -17.02
CA HIS A 159 7.42 -5.45 -16.69
C HIS A 159 7.47 -4.13 -15.91
N ILE A 160 6.32 -3.49 -15.70
CA ILE A 160 6.23 -2.20 -15.01
C ILE A 160 5.19 -2.24 -13.88
N LEU A 161 3.97 -2.73 -14.13
CA LEU A 161 2.90 -2.74 -13.13
C LEU A 161 2.96 -3.96 -12.20
N GLU A 162 3.18 -5.14 -12.77
CA GLU A 162 3.20 -6.44 -12.08
C GLU A 162 4.63 -6.90 -11.74
N ALA A 163 5.65 -6.16 -12.19
CA ALA A 163 7.07 -6.48 -11.99
C ALA A 163 7.55 -6.20 -10.56
N GLN A 164 7.06 -7.01 -9.62
CA GLN A 164 7.40 -6.89 -8.20
C GLN A 164 8.84 -7.21 -7.84
N ASP A 165 9.59 -7.74 -8.79
CA ASP A 165 10.94 -8.24 -8.65
C ASP A 165 11.97 -7.43 -9.44
N ILE A 166 11.57 -6.46 -10.29
CA ILE A 166 12.52 -5.61 -11.02
C ILE A 166 13.03 -4.49 -10.11
N LEU A 167 14.32 -4.56 -9.74
CA LEU A 167 14.95 -3.66 -8.77
C LEU A 167 15.09 -2.21 -9.27
N MET A 168 15.25 -2.06 -10.58
CA MET A 168 15.62 -0.79 -11.22
C MET A 168 14.66 0.36 -10.90
N TRP A 169 13.36 0.10 -10.75
CA TRP A 169 12.36 1.15 -10.59
C TRP A 169 12.50 1.96 -9.29
N MET A 170 13.12 1.37 -8.27
CA MET A 170 13.40 1.97 -6.97
C MET A 170 14.82 2.53 -6.83
N ASP A 171 15.67 2.38 -7.85
CA ASP A 171 17.03 2.92 -7.81
C ASP A 171 17.00 4.44 -7.82
N GLU A 172 17.85 5.02 -6.99
CA GLU A 172 18.05 6.47 -6.95
C GLU A 172 18.65 6.93 -8.28
N LEU A 173 18.15 8.06 -8.81
CA LEU A 173 18.79 8.70 -9.94
C LEU A 173 20.17 9.17 -9.49
N ALA A 174 21.20 8.87 -10.29
CA ALA A 174 22.50 9.47 -10.08
C ALA A 174 22.32 10.98 -10.09
N ASP A 175 22.99 11.69 -9.17
CA ASP A 175 23.08 13.15 -9.20
C ASP A 175 23.80 13.54 -10.50
N GLU A 176 23.04 13.63 -11.60
CA GLU A 176 23.48 14.19 -12.87
C GLU A 176 23.73 15.67 -12.59
N GLY A 177 24.96 15.97 -12.18
CA GLY A 177 25.32 17.14 -11.38
C GLY A 177 24.66 18.45 -11.84
N ASN A 178 23.78 18.99 -10.99
CA ASN A 178 23.33 20.39 -10.88
C ASN A 178 23.01 21.22 -12.14
N GLU A 179 23.00 20.67 -13.35
CA GLU A 179 22.62 21.41 -14.56
C GLU A 179 21.12 21.31 -14.91
N GLU A 180 20.38 20.40 -14.26
CA GLU A 180 18.92 20.43 -14.32
C GLU A 180 18.38 21.52 -13.38
N LYS A 181 18.15 22.72 -13.96
CA LYS A 181 17.33 23.80 -13.39
C LYS A 181 16.15 23.18 -12.63
N ASN A 182 16.10 23.41 -11.30
CA ASN A 182 15.00 23.09 -10.39
C ASN A 182 13.70 22.76 -11.13
N ILE A 183 13.53 21.49 -11.50
CA ILE A 183 12.24 20.99 -11.93
C ILE A 183 11.46 20.92 -10.62
N GLU A 184 10.82 22.03 -10.25
CA GLU A 184 9.78 21.98 -9.24
C GLU A 184 8.75 20.98 -9.74
N PHE A 185 8.81 19.76 -9.21
CA PHE A 185 7.70 18.83 -9.25
C PHE A 185 6.59 19.48 -8.41
N GLY A 186 5.87 20.41 -9.04
CA GLY A 186 4.62 20.94 -8.52
C GLY A 186 3.71 19.75 -8.35
N ASP A 187 3.63 19.24 -7.13
CA ASP A 187 2.69 18.23 -6.70
C ASP A 187 1.31 18.89 -6.80
N THR A 188 0.75 18.92 -8.01
CA THR A 188 -0.59 19.45 -8.29
C THR A 188 -1.61 18.41 -7.85
N THR A 189 -1.43 17.87 -6.65
CA THR A 189 -2.53 17.28 -5.91
C THR A 189 -3.37 18.49 -5.48
N GLN A 190 -4.36 18.87 -6.29
CA GLN A 190 -5.37 19.84 -5.87
C GLN A 190 -6.10 19.25 -4.66
N VAL A 191 -5.56 19.48 -3.47
CA VAL A 191 -6.32 19.41 -2.23
C VAL A 191 -7.30 20.57 -2.33
N VAL A 192 -8.49 20.28 -2.84
CA VAL A 192 -9.62 21.18 -2.73
C VAL A 192 -9.88 21.34 -1.24
N ASP A 193 -9.35 22.42 -0.67
CA ASP A 193 -9.71 22.90 0.66
C ASP A 193 -11.23 23.06 0.70
N LYS A 194 -11.91 22.05 1.26
CA LYS A 194 -13.27 22.20 1.72
C LYS A 194 -13.23 23.16 2.90
N LYS A 195 -13.28 24.46 2.61
CA LYS A 195 -13.71 25.45 3.59
C LYS A 195 -15.10 25.02 4.07
N LYS A 196 -15.14 24.52 5.31
CA LYS A 196 -16.37 24.46 6.10
C LYS A 196 -16.91 25.90 6.16
N VAL A 197 -18.07 26.10 5.56
CA VAL A 197 -18.93 27.22 5.88
C VAL A 197 -19.62 26.81 7.18
N ASP A 198 -19.11 27.31 8.30
CA ASP A 198 -19.71 27.13 9.61
C ASP A 198 -21.02 27.95 9.65
N GLY A 199 -22.14 27.24 9.81
CA GLY A 199 -23.41 27.81 10.23
C GLY A 199 -23.45 27.86 11.75
N ASN A 200 -23.84 29.04 12.26
CA ASN A 200 -24.18 29.34 13.66
C ASN A 200 -24.86 28.18 14.39
N GLU A 201 -24.27 27.73 15.50
CA GLU A 201 -25.01 27.17 16.64
C GLU A 201 -24.36 27.60 17.96
N GLU A 202 -25.24 27.95 18.90
CA GLU A 202 -25.01 28.65 20.16
C GLU A 202 -24.13 27.85 21.14
N LYS A 203 -23.12 28.53 21.72
CA LYS A 203 -22.34 28.03 22.85
C LYS A 203 -23.11 28.23 24.16
N LYS A 204 -23.36 27.14 24.88
CA LYS A 204 -23.53 27.17 26.34
C LYS A 204 -22.21 26.83 27.01
N GLU A 205 -21.85 27.65 27.97
CA GLU A 205 -20.70 27.52 28.87
C GLU A 205 -20.82 26.30 29.78
N SER A 206 -19.71 25.59 29.94
CA SER A 206 -19.41 24.88 31.19
C SER A 206 -17.89 24.89 31.39
N GLU A 207 -17.48 25.50 32.50
CA GLU A 207 -16.13 25.57 33.03
C GLU A 207 -15.59 24.16 33.34
N GLU A 208 -14.36 23.87 32.91
CA GLU A 208 -13.57 22.79 33.49
C GLU A 208 -12.09 23.18 33.61
N VAL A 209 -11.52 22.76 34.72
CA VAL A 209 -10.31 23.23 35.39
C VAL A 209 -9.03 22.87 34.61
N ALA A 210 -8.17 23.87 34.37
CA ALA A 210 -6.88 23.70 33.71
C ALA A 210 -5.80 23.16 34.67
N LEU A 211 -5.10 22.10 34.25
CA LEU A 211 -3.78 21.69 34.77
C LEU A 211 -2.69 22.01 33.72
N PRO A 212 -1.50 22.49 34.12
CA PRO A 212 -0.47 22.91 33.18
C PRO A 212 0.47 21.75 32.80
N ILE A 213 0.42 21.30 31.54
CA ILE A 213 1.46 20.49 30.90
C ILE A 213 1.69 21.01 29.49
N ILE A 214 2.55 22.02 29.28
CA ILE A 214 3.11 22.31 27.95
C ILE A 214 4.50 22.93 28.09
N GLN A 215 5.55 22.16 27.76
CA GLN A 215 6.81 22.70 27.23
C GLN A 215 7.57 21.74 26.28
N SER A 216 6.99 20.59 25.86
CA SER A 216 7.65 19.64 24.93
C SER A 216 7.05 19.58 23.52
N SER A 217 6.03 20.38 23.19
CA SER A 217 5.31 20.27 21.91
C SER A 217 5.91 21.05 20.74
N LEU A 218 6.87 21.94 20.99
CA LEU A 218 7.51 22.75 19.95
C LEU A 218 8.60 21.97 19.17
N SER A 219 9.28 21.00 19.79
CA SER A 219 10.29 20.17 19.10
C SER A 219 9.67 19.09 18.19
N LEU A 220 8.40 18.72 18.40
CA LEU A 220 7.74 17.64 17.67
C LEU A 220 7.40 18.01 16.22
N ARG A 221 7.05 19.28 15.97
CA ARG A 221 6.77 19.75 14.60
C ARG A 221 8.04 19.83 13.75
N GLU A 222 9.16 20.22 14.35
CA GLU A 222 10.44 20.32 13.67
C GLU A 222 10.99 18.95 13.28
N VAL A 223 10.88 17.93 14.14
CA VAL A 223 11.30 16.55 13.82
C VAL A 223 10.40 15.91 12.75
N GLU A 224 9.09 16.18 12.76
CA GLU A 224 8.20 15.71 11.70
C GLU A 224 8.42 16.45 10.37
N GLN A 225 8.74 17.75 10.41
CA GLN A 225 9.13 18.50 9.22
C GLN A 225 10.50 18.07 8.69
N GLU A 226 11.48 17.76 9.52
CA GLU A 226 12.77 17.19 9.08
C GLU A 226 12.62 15.79 8.47
N LYS A 227 11.72 14.94 9.01
CA LYS A 227 11.38 13.65 8.39
C LYS A 227 10.64 13.80 7.06
N LYS A 228 9.78 14.81 6.92
CA LYS A 228 9.12 15.14 5.63
C LYS A 228 10.04 15.87 4.65
N ASN A 229 11.05 16.58 5.15
CA ASN A 229 12.05 17.32 4.38
C ASN A 229 13.32 16.51 4.09
N LYS A 230 13.40 15.23 4.49
CA LYS A 230 14.29 14.28 3.80
C LYS A 230 13.82 14.26 2.35
N VAL A 231 14.48 15.07 1.55
CA VAL A 231 14.26 15.30 0.11
C VAL A 231 13.89 13.96 -0.49
N LYS A 232 12.66 13.85 -1.01
CA LYS A 232 12.21 12.66 -1.72
C LYS A 232 13.22 12.42 -2.82
N LYS A 233 14.09 11.43 -2.61
CA LYS A 233 15.12 11.11 -3.58
C LYS A 233 14.43 10.72 -4.88
N ALA A 234 14.83 11.36 -5.97
CA ALA A 234 14.25 11.07 -7.25
C ALA A 234 14.73 9.67 -7.69
N ILE A 235 13.80 8.73 -7.84
CA ILE A 235 14.06 7.37 -8.33
C ILE A 235 13.73 7.21 -9.83
N GLN A 236 14.18 6.13 -10.46
CA GLN A 236 13.94 5.85 -11.89
C GLN A 236 12.44 5.89 -12.27
N TRP A 237 11.53 5.46 -11.39
CA TRP A 237 10.09 5.55 -11.62
C TRP A 237 9.60 6.96 -12.00
N HIS A 238 10.22 8.02 -11.48
CA HIS A 238 9.83 9.40 -11.82
C HIS A 238 10.01 9.71 -13.31
N LYS A 239 10.94 9.04 -14.00
CA LYS A 239 11.07 9.16 -15.47
C LYS A 239 9.84 8.60 -16.18
N ILE A 240 9.30 7.47 -15.73
CA ILE A 240 8.04 6.88 -16.25
C ILE A 240 6.84 7.78 -15.96
N LYS A 241 6.74 8.31 -14.72
CA LYS A 241 5.66 9.25 -14.36
C LYS A 241 5.71 10.51 -15.23
N LYS A 242 6.90 11.07 -15.47
CA LYS A 242 7.08 12.23 -16.34
C LYS A 242 6.57 11.95 -17.76
N LEU A 243 6.94 10.81 -18.35
CA LEU A 243 6.42 10.38 -19.66
C LEU A 243 4.90 10.27 -19.66
N CYS A 244 4.32 9.66 -18.62
CA CYS A 244 2.87 9.52 -18.50
C CYS A 244 2.15 10.86 -18.41
N LYS A 245 2.72 11.82 -17.67
CA LYS A 245 2.18 13.18 -17.54
C LYS A 245 2.22 13.92 -18.87
N GLU A 246 3.35 13.90 -19.57
CA GLU A 246 3.50 14.55 -20.87
C GLU A 246 2.48 14.04 -21.90
N GLU A 247 2.27 12.72 -21.94
CA GLU A 247 1.29 12.10 -22.84
C GLU A 247 -0.17 12.36 -22.41
N SER A 248 -0.45 12.32 -21.12
CA SER A 248 -1.79 12.65 -20.58
C SER A 248 -2.16 14.11 -20.84
N ASP A 249 -1.22 15.03 -20.64
CA ASP A 249 -1.42 16.47 -20.88
C ASP A 249 -1.73 16.77 -22.36
N LYS A 250 -1.10 16.02 -23.30
CA LYS A 250 -1.42 16.11 -24.73
C LYS A 250 -2.87 15.70 -25.01
N GLU A 251 -3.33 14.59 -24.43
CA GLU A 251 -4.69 14.12 -24.64
C GLU A 251 -5.74 15.01 -23.97
N VAL A 252 -5.47 15.49 -22.76
CA VAL A 252 -6.34 16.43 -22.06
C VAL A 252 -6.53 17.70 -22.89
N LYS A 253 -5.47 18.25 -23.51
CA LYS A 253 -5.59 19.42 -24.40
C LYS A 253 -6.47 19.14 -25.62
N ARG A 254 -6.34 17.97 -26.27
CA ARG A 254 -7.21 17.58 -27.39
C ARG A 254 -8.67 17.47 -26.95
N PHE A 255 -8.90 16.76 -25.85
CA PHE A 255 -10.22 16.62 -25.24
C PHE A 255 -10.86 17.98 -24.90
N GLN A 256 -10.09 18.92 -24.35
CA GLN A 256 -10.57 20.26 -24.00
C GLN A 256 -11.04 21.04 -25.24
N ILE A 257 -10.37 20.90 -26.37
CA ILE A 257 -10.78 21.52 -27.63
C ILE A 257 -12.10 20.90 -28.12
N GLU A 258 -12.19 19.58 -28.13
CA GLU A 258 -13.40 18.85 -28.57
C GLU A 258 -14.61 19.19 -27.69
N ILE A 259 -14.46 19.13 -26.37
CA ILE A 259 -15.58 19.41 -25.45
C ILE A 259 -15.97 20.89 -25.47
N LYS A 260 -15.04 21.81 -25.73
CA LYS A 260 -15.36 23.23 -25.90
C LYS A 260 -16.27 23.45 -27.11
N GLN A 261 -15.94 22.84 -28.25
CA GLN A 261 -16.78 22.91 -29.45
C GLN A 261 -18.17 22.31 -29.21
N GLU A 262 -18.23 21.21 -28.47
CA GLU A 262 -19.48 20.56 -28.08
C GLU A 262 -20.34 21.46 -27.18
N ILE A 263 -19.72 22.11 -26.19
CA ILE A 263 -20.39 23.06 -25.28
C ILE A 263 -20.90 24.28 -26.05
N GLU A 264 -20.10 24.85 -26.95
CA GLU A 264 -20.49 26.00 -27.78
C GLU A 264 -21.66 25.65 -28.71
N LYS A 265 -21.66 24.42 -29.25
CA LYS A 265 -22.73 23.93 -30.15
C LYS A 265 -24.04 23.64 -29.41
N PHE A 266 -23.98 23.15 -28.18
CA PHE A 266 -25.15 22.72 -27.38
C PHE A 266 -25.23 23.42 -26.02
N GLU A 267 -25.00 24.73 -26.01
CA GLU A 267 -24.90 25.54 -24.80
C GLU A 267 -26.08 25.35 -23.84
N LYS A 268 -27.32 25.37 -24.36
CA LYS A 268 -28.55 25.29 -23.55
C LYS A 268 -28.69 23.93 -22.88
N GLU A 269 -28.43 22.86 -23.63
CA GLU A 269 -28.50 21.49 -23.14
C GLU A 269 -27.37 21.20 -22.16
N TYR A 270 -26.19 21.78 -22.37
CA TYR A 270 -25.09 21.66 -21.42
C TYR A 270 -25.40 22.34 -20.08
N ARG A 271 -26.03 23.53 -20.09
CA ARG A 271 -26.54 24.16 -18.85
C ARG A 271 -27.56 23.28 -18.14
N ARG A 272 -28.48 22.68 -18.89
CA ARG A 272 -29.44 21.71 -18.32
C ARG A 272 -28.74 20.50 -17.74
N LEU A 273 -27.70 19.96 -18.38
CA LEU A 273 -26.90 18.85 -17.87
C LEU A 273 -26.19 19.23 -16.56
N ILE A 274 -25.60 20.42 -16.46
CA ILE A 274 -24.97 20.91 -15.21
C ILE A 274 -26.00 20.99 -14.08
N ALA A 275 -27.20 21.50 -14.38
CA ALA A 275 -28.30 21.63 -13.43
C ALA A 275 -29.06 20.31 -13.20
N PHE A 276 -28.79 19.26 -13.98
CA PHE A 276 -29.55 18.02 -13.92
C PHE A 276 -29.32 17.34 -12.57
N GLY A 277 -30.41 17.06 -11.88
CA GLY A 277 -30.43 16.45 -10.56
C GLY A 277 -31.61 15.50 -10.44
N TYR A 278 -31.51 14.61 -9.46
CA TYR A 278 -32.60 13.71 -9.10
C TYR A 278 -32.90 13.87 -7.62
N GLU A 279 -34.13 14.25 -7.31
CA GLU A 279 -34.64 14.23 -5.94
C GLU A 279 -35.55 13.00 -5.76
N PRO A 280 -35.18 12.06 -4.87
CA PRO A 280 -36.03 10.91 -4.59
C PRO A 280 -37.38 11.38 -4.04
N LYS A 281 -38.47 10.83 -4.59
CA LYS A 281 -39.85 11.09 -4.08
C LYS A 281 -40.01 10.74 -2.59
N ASN A 282 -39.19 9.80 -2.08
CA ASN A 282 -39.15 9.44 -0.67
C ASN A 282 -37.99 10.13 0.05
N SER A 283 -38.32 11.16 0.84
CA SER A 283 -37.37 12.01 1.58
C SER A 283 -36.51 11.28 2.62
N THR A 284 -36.91 10.07 3.04
CA THR A 284 -36.20 9.28 4.06
C THR A 284 -34.81 8.81 3.62
N LEU A 285 -34.49 8.89 2.32
CA LEU A 285 -33.20 8.51 1.75
C LEU A 285 -32.17 9.66 1.70
N LYS A 286 -32.52 10.91 2.04
CA LYS A 286 -31.71 12.09 1.69
C LYS A 286 -30.31 12.18 2.34
N HIS A 287 -29.96 11.35 3.33
CA HIS A 287 -28.67 11.51 4.05
C HIS A 287 -27.89 10.24 4.40
N LYS A 288 -28.38 9.04 4.07
CA LYS A 288 -27.64 7.81 4.41
C LYS A 288 -26.68 7.43 3.28
N LYS A 289 -25.43 7.13 3.64
CA LYS A 289 -24.47 6.52 2.72
C LYS A 289 -25.10 5.22 2.17
N CYS A 290 -25.09 5.08 0.85
CA CYS A 290 -25.63 3.91 0.17
C CYS A 290 -24.79 2.66 0.54
N ARG A 291 -25.45 1.57 0.90
CA ARG A 291 -24.85 0.28 1.28
C ARG A 291 -25.67 -0.89 0.75
N GLN A 292 -25.01 -2.02 0.52
CA GLN A 292 -25.61 -3.28 0.06
C GLN A 292 -26.55 -3.93 1.08
N ASP A 293 -26.38 -3.61 2.37
CA ASP A 293 -27.13 -4.20 3.49
C ASP A 293 -28.26 -3.28 4.02
N ASN A 294 -28.47 -2.10 3.43
CA ASN A 294 -29.52 -1.18 3.85
C ASN A 294 -30.93 -1.65 3.43
N ASP A 295 -31.07 -2.30 2.27
CA ASP A 295 -32.36 -2.78 1.78
C ASP A 295 -32.82 -4.06 2.50
N LYS A 296 -34.14 -4.29 2.61
CA LYS A 296 -34.71 -5.49 3.25
C LYS A 296 -34.20 -6.79 2.62
N PHE A 297 -34.05 -6.81 1.29
CA PHE A 297 -33.58 -7.96 0.51
C PHE A 297 -32.08 -7.88 0.18
N GLY A 298 -31.40 -6.86 0.70
CA GLY A 298 -29.96 -6.67 0.55
C GLY A 298 -29.16 -7.77 1.27
N LEU A 299 -27.86 -7.83 1.02
CA LEU A 299 -27.00 -8.82 1.66
C LEU A 299 -26.73 -8.42 3.11
N LYS A 300 -27.32 -9.15 4.07
CA LYS A 300 -27.19 -8.86 5.50
C LYS A 300 -25.93 -9.46 6.08
N CYS A 301 -25.24 -8.70 6.92
CA CYS A 301 -24.14 -9.21 7.71
C CYS A 301 -24.66 -10.22 8.75
N GLN A 302 -24.13 -11.44 8.77
CA GLN A 302 -24.59 -12.51 9.68
C GLN A 302 -23.85 -12.49 11.03
N LYS A 303 -22.73 -11.75 11.11
CA LYS A 303 -21.91 -11.62 12.31
C LYS A 303 -21.73 -10.15 12.66
N THR A 304 -21.99 -9.82 13.92
CA THR A 304 -21.74 -8.49 14.45
C THR A 304 -20.26 -8.28 14.76
N GLU A 305 -19.84 -7.03 14.82
CA GLU A 305 -18.47 -6.67 15.20
C GLU A 305 -18.11 -7.18 16.61
N SER A 306 -19.05 -7.10 17.56
CA SER A 306 -18.88 -7.59 18.92
C SER A 306 -18.66 -9.12 18.99
N GLU A 307 -19.37 -9.90 18.17
CA GLU A 307 -19.18 -11.35 18.11
C GLU A 307 -17.80 -11.72 17.56
N LEU A 308 -17.34 -11.04 16.51
CA LEU A 308 -16.04 -11.28 15.90
C LEU A 308 -14.90 -10.86 16.84
N LEU A 309 -15.07 -9.75 17.57
CA LEU A 309 -14.14 -9.35 18.62
C LEU A 309 -14.06 -10.40 19.74
N ALA A 310 -15.20 -10.96 20.17
CA ALA A 310 -15.21 -12.02 21.18
C ALA A 310 -14.46 -13.28 20.71
N ILE A 311 -14.66 -13.70 19.45
CA ILE A 311 -13.92 -14.81 18.84
C ILE A 311 -12.42 -14.53 18.86
N GLN A 312 -12.00 -13.32 18.47
CA GLN A 312 -10.59 -12.95 18.44
C GLN A 312 -9.94 -12.99 19.83
N MET A 313 -10.65 -12.52 20.86
CA MET A 313 -10.18 -12.51 22.24
C MET A 313 -10.02 -13.92 22.85
N GLN A 314 -10.74 -14.89 22.30
CA GLN A 314 -10.64 -16.31 22.68
C GLN A 314 -9.57 -17.06 21.88
N SER A 315 -9.07 -16.51 20.77
CA SER A 315 -8.05 -17.14 19.94
C SER A 315 -6.64 -16.95 20.52
N ASP A 316 -5.91 -18.06 20.64
CA ASP A 316 -4.48 -18.05 20.96
C ASP A 316 -3.62 -17.66 19.74
N ASP A 317 -4.17 -17.77 18.53
CA ASP A 317 -3.54 -17.27 17.32
C ASP A 317 -3.67 -15.74 17.25
N VAL A 318 -2.54 -15.06 17.37
CA VAL A 318 -2.43 -13.60 17.30
C VAL A 318 -2.56 -13.05 15.88
N GLU A 319 -2.35 -13.89 14.86
CA GLU A 319 -2.42 -13.54 13.43
C GLU A 319 -3.84 -13.76 12.87
N PHE A 320 -4.76 -14.33 13.67
CA PHE A 320 -6.16 -14.49 13.29
C PHE A 320 -6.98 -13.22 13.56
N HIS A 321 -7.49 -12.62 12.48
CA HIS A 321 -8.32 -11.39 12.49
C HIS A 321 -9.72 -11.67 11.94
N PRO A 322 -10.64 -12.23 12.75
CA PRO A 322 -11.95 -12.68 12.30
C PRO A 322 -12.81 -11.56 11.68
N LYS A 323 -12.66 -10.30 12.13
CA LYS A 323 -13.36 -9.13 11.53
C LYS A 323 -12.98 -8.95 10.06
N HIS A 324 -11.69 -9.02 9.75
CA HIS A 324 -11.17 -8.85 8.40
C HIS A 324 -11.49 -10.06 7.51
N VAL A 325 -11.24 -11.27 8.01
CA VAL A 325 -11.55 -12.53 7.30
C VAL A 325 -13.03 -12.59 6.96
N TYR A 326 -13.92 -12.27 7.91
CA TYR A 326 -15.35 -12.28 7.63
C TYR A 326 -15.75 -11.22 6.59
N ASP A 327 -15.30 -9.97 6.70
CA ASP A 327 -15.66 -8.91 5.76
C ASP A 327 -15.23 -9.25 4.32
N PHE A 328 -13.96 -9.64 4.13
CA PHE A 328 -13.37 -9.78 2.80
C PHE A 328 -13.43 -11.19 2.23
N ASP A 329 -13.43 -12.23 3.06
CA ASP A 329 -13.43 -13.62 2.57
C ASP A 329 -14.80 -14.28 2.67
N VAL A 330 -15.72 -13.77 3.51
CA VAL A 330 -17.09 -14.29 3.62
C VAL A 330 -18.09 -13.34 2.98
N TYR A 331 -18.30 -12.15 3.57
CA TYR A 331 -19.32 -11.21 3.12
C TYR A 331 -19.10 -10.74 1.68
N LEU A 332 -17.87 -10.35 1.32
CA LEU A 332 -17.55 -9.92 -0.04
C LEU A 332 -17.72 -11.05 -1.06
N ASN A 333 -17.38 -12.29 -0.72
CA ASN A 333 -17.59 -13.44 -1.61
C ASN A 333 -19.08 -13.75 -1.80
N GLU A 334 -19.90 -13.63 -0.77
CA GLU A 334 -21.37 -13.72 -0.89
C GLU A 334 -21.92 -12.61 -1.79
N LEU A 335 -21.42 -11.37 -1.65
CA LEU A 335 -21.80 -10.24 -2.50
C LEU A 335 -21.45 -10.48 -3.97
N LEU A 336 -20.24 -10.98 -4.26
CA LEU A 336 -19.82 -11.31 -5.62
C LEU A 336 -20.61 -12.47 -6.20
N THR A 337 -20.89 -13.51 -5.41
CA THR A 337 -21.75 -14.62 -5.83
C THR A 337 -23.14 -14.13 -6.24
N ARG A 338 -23.73 -13.24 -5.43
CA ARG A 338 -25.00 -12.59 -5.75
C ARG A 338 -24.90 -11.74 -7.02
N ALA A 339 -23.81 -10.98 -7.18
CA ALA A 339 -23.57 -10.21 -8.40
C ALA A 339 -23.55 -11.11 -9.65
N HIS A 340 -22.79 -12.21 -9.64
CA HIS A 340 -22.75 -13.16 -10.75
C HIS A 340 -24.12 -13.77 -11.07
N LYS A 341 -24.92 -14.09 -10.05
CA LYS A 341 -26.29 -14.61 -10.22
C LYS A 341 -27.22 -13.59 -10.89
N MET A 342 -27.05 -12.30 -10.58
CA MET A 342 -27.95 -11.23 -11.03
C MET A 342 -27.47 -10.51 -12.30
N ASP A 343 -26.21 -10.67 -12.70
CA ASP A 343 -25.57 -9.91 -13.79
C ASP A 343 -26.31 -10.03 -15.12
N ALA A 344 -26.56 -11.25 -15.60
CA ALA A 344 -27.17 -11.45 -16.92
C ALA A 344 -28.52 -10.73 -17.06
N ALA A 345 -29.38 -10.85 -16.05
CA ALA A 345 -30.69 -10.20 -16.03
C ALA A 345 -30.56 -8.68 -15.90
N TYR A 346 -29.70 -8.20 -15.00
CA TYR A 346 -29.42 -6.77 -14.85
C TYR A 346 -28.96 -6.14 -16.18
N GLN A 347 -27.95 -6.72 -16.82
CA GLN A 347 -27.39 -6.22 -18.08
C GLN A 347 -28.42 -6.25 -19.21
N GLN A 348 -29.28 -7.27 -19.25
CA GLN A 348 -30.37 -7.35 -20.24
C GLN A 348 -31.39 -6.22 -20.03
N TYR A 349 -31.81 -5.96 -18.79
CA TYR A 349 -32.76 -4.87 -18.51
C TYR A 349 -32.15 -3.50 -18.84
N MET A 350 -30.90 -3.27 -18.44
CA MET A 350 -30.21 -2.01 -18.76
C MET A 350 -30.07 -1.82 -20.27
N GLN A 351 -29.70 -2.88 -21.00
CA GLN A 351 -29.62 -2.84 -22.46
C GLN A 351 -30.96 -2.49 -23.12
N GLU A 352 -32.06 -3.08 -22.66
CA GLU A 352 -33.40 -2.77 -23.19
C GLU A 352 -33.84 -1.34 -22.87
N ILE A 353 -33.52 -0.80 -21.68
CA ILE A 353 -33.81 0.61 -21.34
C ILE A 353 -33.11 1.56 -22.33
N PHE A 354 -31.85 1.30 -22.67
CA PHE A 354 -31.07 2.17 -23.55
C PHE A 354 -31.25 1.91 -25.05
N LYS A 355 -31.90 0.82 -25.43
CA LYS A 355 -32.08 0.40 -26.84
C LYS A 355 -32.80 1.45 -27.70
N SER A 356 -33.73 2.19 -27.11
CA SER A 356 -34.46 3.27 -27.79
C SER A 356 -33.77 4.63 -27.74
N CYS A 357 -32.66 4.77 -27.00
CA CYS A 357 -31.95 6.03 -26.87
C CYS A 357 -31.11 6.30 -28.13
N GLN A 358 -31.45 7.36 -28.86
CA GLN A 358 -30.67 7.80 -30.00
C GLN A 358 -29.27 8.27 -29.57
N GLY A 359 -28.27 8.01 -30.42
CA GLY A 359 -26.89 8.40 -30.16
C GLY A 359 -26.24 7.69 -28.96
N CYS A 360 -26.86 6.63 -28.43
CA CYS A 360 -26.36 5.88 -27.28
C CYS A 360 -25.63 4.60 -27.70
N VAL A 361 -24.47 4.36 -27.11
CA VAL A 361 -23.76 3.08 -27.12
C VAL A 361 -23.80 2.51 -25.71
N PHE A 362 -24.50 1.39 -25.56
CA PHE A 362 -24.57 0.65 -24.30
C PHE A 362 -23.45 -0.38 -24.21
N GLU A 363 -22.71 -0.36 -23.09
CA GLU A 363 -21.63 -1.28 -22.81
C GLU A 363 -21.86 -1.97 -21.47
N LYS A 364 -21.85 -3.31 -21.49
CA LYS A 364 -21.90 -4.13 -20.29
C LYS A 364 -20.58 -3.98 -19.55
N GLY A 365 -20.64 -3.64 -18.26
CA GLY A 365 -19.45 -3.60 -17.42
C GLY A 365 -19.16 -4.99 -16.86
N PRO A 366 -17.89 -5.44 -16.83
CA PRO A 366 -17.56 -6.68 -16.12
C PRO A 366 -17.79 -6.50 -14.62
N ILE A 367 -18.16 -7.60 -13.97
CA ILE A 367 -18.23 -7.68 -12.51
C ILE A 367 -16.87 -7.31 -11.94
N LYS A 368 -16.86 -6.42 -10.94
CA LYS A 368 -15.62 -6.02 -10.29
C LYS A 368 -14.97 -7.24 -9.62
N THR A 369 -13.68 -7.45 -9.86
CA THR A 369 -12.93 -8.56 -9.26
C THR A 369 -12.87 -8.44 -7.73
N HIS A 370 -12.62 -9.56 -7.06
CA HIS A 370 -12.51 -9.63 -5.60
C HIS A 370 -11.47 -8.65 -5.06
N GLU A 371 -10.29 -8.66 -5.65
CA GLU A 371 -9.13 -7.85 -5.26
C GLU A 371 -9.44 -6.36 -5.39
N ARG A 372 -10.11 -5.95 -6.47
CA ARG A 372 -10.52 -4.55 -6.67
C ARG A 372 -11.60 -4.13 -5.69
N CYS A 373 -12.54 -5.01 -5.34
CA CYS A 373 -13.54 -4.74 -4.31
C CYS A 373 -12.89 -4.59 -2.93
N LYS A 374 -12.01 -5.52 -2.56
CA LYS A 374 -11.25 -5.52 -1.30
C LYS A 374 -10.43 -4.26 -1.14
N LEU A 375 -9.63 -3.91 -2.16
CA LEU A 375 -8.82 -2.69 -2.18
C LEU A 375 -9.69 -1.43 -2.03
N LYS A 376 -10.81 -1.37 -2.75
CA LYS A 376 -11.74 -0.23 -2.67
C LYS A 376 -12.33 -0.09 -1.26
N ALA A 377 -12.77 -1.18 -0.66
CA ALA A 377 -13.32 -1.17 0.69
C ALA A 377 -12.31 -0.74 1.75
N GLN A 378 -11.04 -1.13 1.61
CA GLN A 378 -10.01 -0.79 2.57
C GLN A 378 -9.46 0.62 2.41
N VAL A 379 -9.40 1.14 1.18
CA VAL A 379 -8.86 2.47 0.89
C VAL A 379 -9.95 3.54 0.96
N GLU A 380 -11.04 3.39 0.23
CA GLU A 380 -12.09 4.42 0.15
C GLU A 380 -13.03 4.38 1.36
N TYR A 381 -13.22 3.20 1.97
CA TYR A 381 -14.16 2.99 3.08
C TYR A 381 -13.46 2.63 4.39
N LYS A 382 -12.18 3.01 4.56
CA LYS A 382 -11.37 2.72 5.76
C LYS A 382 -12.07 3.10 7.06
N ASN A 383 -12.76 4.25 7.05
CA ASN A 383 -13.41 4.86 8.21
C ASN A 383 -14.93 4.67 8.21
N GLU A 384 -15.45 3.77 7.37
CA GLU A 384 -16.88 3.47 7.31
C GLU A 384 -17.23 2.31 8.25
N TYR A 385 -18.52 2.21 8.57
CA TYR A 385 -19.04 1.17 9.46
C TYR A 385 -18.89 -0.23 8.85
N TYR A 386 -18.62 -1.20 9.70
CA TYR A 386 -18.55 -2.61 9.36
C TYR A 386 -19.90 -3.17 8.82
N PRO A 387 -19.91 -4.15 7.90
CA PRO A 387 -18.78 -4.55 7.06
C PRO A 387 -18.46 -3.47 6.01
N LYS A 388 -17.17 -3.21 5.79
CA LYS A 388 -16.70 -2.17 4.85
C LYS A 388 -17.05 -2.55 3.41
N SER A 389 -17.06 -3.84 3.08
CA SER A 389 -17.44 -4.32 1.74
C SER A 389 -18.89 -4.00 1.38
N ALA A 390 -19.80 -3.77 2.36
CA ALA A 390 -21.17 -3.34 2.07
C ALA A 390 -21.24 -1.94 1.43
N HIS A 391 -20.18 -1.12 1.53
CA HIS A 391 -20.11 0.18 0.87
C HIS A 391 -19.69 0.09 -0.61
N VAL A 392 -19.27 -1.08 -1.09
CA VAL A 392 -18.90 -1.29 -2.49
C VAL A 392 -20.18 -1.46 -3.32
N ILE A 393 -20.66 -0.35 -3.89
CA ILE A 393 -21.96 -0.24 -4.59
C ILE A 393 -21.87 -0.32 -6.13
N ASP A 394 -20.69 -0.59 -6.65
CA ASP A 394 -20.38 -0.66 -8.09
C ASP A 394 -19.80 -2.02 -8.48
N VAL A 395 -20.22 -3.09 -7.79
CA VAL A 395 -19.85 -4.48 -8.12
C VAL A 395 -20.44 -4.89 -9.46
N LEU A 396 -21.75 -4.68 -9.63
CA LEU A 396 -22.44 -4.72 -10.92
C LEU A 396 -22.54 -3.31 -11.49
N ARG A 397 -22.19 -3.18 -12.77
CA ARG A 397 -22.14 -1.89 -13.43
C ARG A 397 -22.32 -1.99 -14.94
N CYS A 398 -22.76 -0.90 -15.53
CA CYS A 398 -22.80 -0.71 -16.98
C CYS A 398 -22.52 0.76 -17.34
N GLN A 399 -22.28 0.99 -18.62
CA GLN A 399 -21.94 2.30 -19.16
C GLN A 399 -22.86 2.60 -20.35
N ALA A 400 -23.33 3.84 -20.42
CA ALA A 400 -24.05 4.40 -21.56
C ALA A 400 -23.27 5.62 -22.08
N THR A 401 -22.72 5.52 -23.28
CA THR A 401 -21.96 6.60 -23.93
C THR A 401 -22.80 7.25 -25.01
N PHE A 402 -22.91 8.57 -24.96
CA PHE A 402 -23.73 9.36 -25.87
C PHE A 402 -22.86 10.20 -26.80
N THR A 403 -23.25 10.29 -28.07
CA THR A 403 -22.48 11.02 -29.09
C THR A 403 -22.41 12.52 -28.82
N ASP A 404 -23.47 13.11 -28.25
CA ASP A 404 -23.57 14.54 -28.00
C ASP A 404 -24.33 14.87 -26.69
N VAL A 405 -24.24 16.11 -26.24
CA VAL A 405 -24.86 16.59 -24.98
C VAL A 405 -26.38 16.46 -24.98
N ARG A 406 -27.04 16.65 -26.12
CA ARG A 406 -28.50 16.57 -26.22
C ARG A 406 -28.96 15.14 -25.99
N TYR A 407 -28.30 14.17 -26.63
CA TYR A 407 -28.62 12.76 -26.47
C TYR A 407 -28.32 12.26 -25.06
N LEU A 408 -27.23 12.72 -24.43
CA LEU A 408 -26.96 12.41 -23.02
C LEU A 408 -28.09 12.88 -22.12
N LEU A 409 -28.54 14.13 -22.28
CA LEU A 409 -29.60 14.69 -21.45
C LEU A 409 -30.93 13.94 -21.63
N HIS A 410 -31.33 13.66 -22.88
CA HIS A 410 -32.51 12.86 -23.16
C HIS A 410 -32.39 11.43 -22.63
N GLY A 411 -31.19 10.84 -22.72
CA GLY A 411 -30.91 9.51 -22.17
C GLY A 411 -31.03 9.47 -20.65
N LEU A 412 -30.59 10.51 -19.94
CA LEU A 412 -30.76 10.66 -18.50
C LEU A 412 -32.24 10.78 -18.11
N GLU A 413 -32.99 11.64 -18.79
CA GLU A 413 -34.44 11.81 -18.57
C GLU A 413 -35.20 10.51 -18.82
N HIS A 414 -34.93 9.86 -19.95
CA HIS A 414 -35.51 8.56 -20.30
C HIS A 414 -35.18 7.48 -19.27
N PHE A 415 -33.92 7.39 -18.85
CA PHE A 415 -33.50 6.40 -17.85
C PHE A 415 -34.20 6.62 -16.51
N VAL A 416 -34.24 7.85 -16.00
CA VAL A 416 -34.92 8.15 -14.74
C VAL A 416 -36.40 7.78 -14.82
N ASN A 417 -37.09 8.16 -15.90
CA ASN A 417 -38.50 7.81 -16.10
C ASN A 417 -38.71 6.29 -16.18
N ALA A 418 -37.89 5.57 -16.94
CA ALA A 418 -37.99 4.12 -17.07
C ALA A 418 -37.76 3.38 -15.74
N ILE A 419 -36.83 3.87 -14.91
CA ILE A 419 -36.61 3.33 -13.56
C ILE A 419 -37.81 3.64 -12.65
N GLU A 420 -38.37 4.85 -12.73
CA GLU A 420 -39.55 5.24 -11.95
C GLU A 420 -40.84 4.53 -12.37
N GLU A 421 -40.95 4.05 -13.61
CA GLU A 421 -42.06 3.21 -14.06
C GLU A 421 -41.92 1.75 -13.56
N GLN A 422 -40.69 1.32 -13.25
CA GLN A 422 -40.37 -0.04 -12.80
C GLN A 422 -40.03 -0.12 -11.30
N GLN A 423 -40.75 0.62 -10.44
CA GLN A 423 -40.45 0.72 -9.00
C GLN A 423 -40.45 -0.62 -8.25
N THR A 424 -41.11 -1.65 -8.78
CA THR A 424 -41.12 -2.99 -8.20
C THR A 424 -39.79 -3.73 -8.37
N ARG A 425 -38.94 -3.28 -9.30
CA ARG A 425 -37.66 -3.92 -9.66
C ARG A 425 -36.47 -3.01 -9.43
N PHE A 426 -36.65 -1.71 -9.65
CA PHE A 426 -35.57 -0.74 -9.57
C PHE A 426 -35.91 0.42 -8.64
N ALA A 427 -34.89 0.92 -7.94
CA ALA A 427 -34.99 2.18 -7.19
C ALA A 427 -33.68 2.96 -7.28
N ILE A 428 -33.74 4.25 -7.61
CA ILE A 428 -32.56 5.12 -7.57
C ILE A 428 -32.20 5.39 -6.11
N VAL A 429 -31.01 4.95 -5.71
CA VAL A 429 -30.51 5.06 -4.32
C VAL A 429 -29.36 6.06 -4.17
N ARG A 430 -28.68 6.42 -5.26
CA ARG A 430 -27.72 7.53 -5.27
C ARG A 430 -27.66 8.17 -6.64
N PHE A 431 -27.55 9.49 -6.67
CA PHE A 431 -27.33 10.26 -7.88
C PHE A 431 -26.10 11.16 -7.70
N LYS A 432 -25.17 11.11 -8.65
CA LYS A 432 -23.97 11.97 -8.68
C LYS A 432 -23.79 12.54 -10.06
N ASN A 433 -23.85 13.86 -10.16
CA ASN A 433 -23.58 14.59 -11.38
C ASN A 433 -22.18 15.23 -11.31
N GLY A 434 -21.21 14.68 -12.03
CA GLY A 434 -19.86 15.22 -12.11
C GLY A 434 -19.75 16.59 -12.79
N PHE A 435 -20.76 16.96 -13.60
CA PHE A 435 -20.87 18.26 -14.26
C PHE A 435 -21.45 19.34 -13.34
N SER A 436 -22.07 18.94 -12.21
CA SER A 436 -22.66 19.89 -11.27
C SER A 436 -21.61 20.83 -10.66
N GLY A 437 -22.02 22.09 -10.41
CA GLY A 437 -21.17 23.09 -9.77
C GLY A 437 -20.08 23.72 -10.67
N MET A 438 -20.18 23.55 -11.99
CA MET A 438 -19.32 24.27 -12.95
C MET A 438 -19.74 25.72 -13.20
N ASP A 439 -20.96 26.10 -12.80
CA ASP A 439 -21.57 27.42 -13.07
C ASP A 439 -21.34 28.41 -11.90
N LYS A 440 -20.12 28.43 -11.33
CA LYS A 440 -19.82 29.21 -10.11
C LYS A 440 -19.50 30.69 -10.36
N SER A 441 -19.43 31.12 -11.61
CA SER A 441 -19.24 32.53 -11.95
C SER A 441 -20.58 33.15 -12.33
N ASP A 442 -20.91 34.30 -11.75
CA ASP A 442 -22.02 35.15 -12.22
C ASP A 442 -21.87 35.56 -13.70
N ASP A 443 -20.65 35.41 -14.24
CA ASP A 443 -20.37 35.52 -15.65
C ASP A 443 -20.99 34.35 -16.42
N LYS A 444 -21.79 34.69 -17.43
CA LYS A 444 -22.50 33.79 -18.36
C LYS A 444 -21.58 32.82 -19.14
N ILE A 445 -20.29 32.72 -18.83
CA ILE A 445 -19.32 31.91 -19.55
C ILE A 445 -19.30 30.49 -18.99
N LEU A 446 -19.62 29.51 -19.82
CA LEU A 446 -19.53 28.09 -19.43
C LEU A 446 -18.08 27.65 -19.29
N THR A 447 -17.75 27.06 -18.15
CA THR A 447 -16.42 26.51 -17.90
C THR A 447 -16.21 25.21 -18.67
N VAL A 448 -15.11 25.14 -19.42
CA VAL A 448 -14.67 23.91 -20.09
C VAL A 448 -14.08 22.96 -19.04
N PRO A 449 -14.57 21.72 -18.91
CA PRO A 449 -14.01 20.73 -18.00
C PRO A 449 -12.52 20.53 -18.24
N GLN A 450 -11.72 20.63 -17.17
CA GLN A 450 -10.29 20.35 -17.24
C GLN A 450 -9.97 18.86 -17.13
N ASP A 451 -10.88 18.09 -16.52
CA ASP A 451 -10.71 16.67 -16.22
C ASP A 451 -11.94 15.87 -16.67
N TYR A 452 -11.82 14.54 -16.66
CA TYR A 452 -12.91 13.59 -16.88
C TYR A 452 -14.13 13.87 -15.98
N ARG A 453 -15.33 13.81 -16.56
CA ARG A 453 -16.62 13.95 -15.86
C ARG A 453 -17.63 12.94 -16.37
N ASP A 454 -18.50 12.50 -15.46
CA ASP A 454 -19.62 11.61 -15.75
C ASP A 454 -20.83 11.91 -14.88
N VAL A 455 -21.98 11.35 -15.25
CA VAL A 455 -23.12 11.22 -14.34
C VAL A 455 -23.17 9.76 -13.90
N LYS A 456 -23.27 9.51 -12.59
CA LYS A 456 -23.38 8.17 -12.01
C LYS A 456 -24.68 8.05 -11.25
N ILE A 457 -25.45 7.03 -11.60
CA ILE A 457 -26.70 6.69 -10.91
C ILE A 457 -26.53 5.30 -10.32
N ASN A 458 -26.63 5.19 -8.99
CA ASN A 458 -26.68 3.91 -8.33
C ASN A 458 -28.14 3.48 -8.17
N VAL A 459 -28.44 2.27 -8.62
CA VAL A 459 -29.79 1.71 -8.64
C VAL A 459 -29.82 0.41 -7.84
N LEU A 460 -30.77 0.30 -6.92
CA LEU A 460 -31.12 -0.95 -6.26
C LEU A 460 -31.89 -1.81 -7.25
N PHE A 461 -31.35 -2.98 -7.59
CA PHE A 461 -31.98 -3.95 -8.47
C PHE A 461 -32.51 -5.13 -7.64
N LEU A 462 -33.81 -5.44 -7.76
CA LEU A 462 -34.50 -6.51 -7.06
C LEU A 462 -34.88 -7.63 -8.03
N GLN A 463 -34.49 -8.86 -7.70
CA GLN A 463 -34.87 -10.06 -8.43
C GLN A 463 -34.98 -11.24 -7.47
N ASN A 464 -36.07 -12.02 -7.55
CA ASN A 464 -36.26 -13.23 -6.75
C ASN A 464 -36.06 -13.04 -5.23
N ASN A 465 -36.57 -11.93 -4.67
CA ASN A 465 -36.40 -11.53 -3.26
C ASN A 465 -34.95 -11.33 -2.81
N GLU A 466 -34.04 -11.06 -3.75
CA GLU A 466 -32.67 -10.61 -3.47
C GLU A 466 -32.46 -9.25 -4.13
N SER A 467 -31.80 -8.34 -3.43
CA SER A 467 -31.41 -7.06 -4.00
C SER A 467 -29.89 -6.84 -3.98
N ILE A 468 -29.45 -6.02 -4.92
CA ILE A 468 -28.07 -5.55 -5.04
C ILE A 468 -28.05 -4.11 -5.56
N VAL A 469 -27.16 -3.29 -5.02
CA VAL A 469 -26.89 -1.95 -5.55
C VAL A 469 -25.92 -2.05 -6.72
N THR A 470 -26.29 -1.41 -7.82
CA THR A 470 -25.57 -1.38 -9.09
C THR A 470 -25.17 0.04 -9.45
N GLU A 471 -24.27 0.23 -10.42
CA GLU A 471 -23.87 1.55 -10.92
C GLU A 471 -24.07 1.68 -12.44
N VAL A 472 -24.81 2.70 -12.86
CA VAL A 472 -24.94 3.09 -14.28
C VAL A 472 -24.15 4.38 -14.49
N GLN A 473 -23.16 4.33 -15.37
CA GLN A 473 -22.33 5.49 -15.74
C GLN A 473 -22.80 6.07 -17.08
N PHE A 474 -23.02 7.38 -17.12
CA PHE A 474 -23.42 8.11 -18.32
C PHE A 474 -22.30 9.04 -18.75
N LEU A 475 -21.91 8.93 -20.01
CA LEU A 475 -20.74 9.60 -20.56
C LEU A 475 -21.03 10.26 -21.89
N LEU A 476 -20.35 11.37 -22.16
CA LEU A 476 -20.18 11.87 -23.52
C LEU A 476 -19.09 11.09 -24.23
N GLN A 477 -19.19 10.96 -25.55
CA GLN A 477 -18.21 10.26 -26.37
C GLN A 477 -16.78 10.80 -26.19
N PRO A 478 -16.51 12.13 -26.19
CA PRO A 478 -15.18 12.65 -25.87
C PRO A 478 -14.66 12.24 -24.49
N MET A 479 -15.54 12.14 -23.48
CA MET A 479 -15.16 11.69 -22.12
C MET A 479 -14.82 10.20 -22.10
N SER A 480 -15.56 9.39 -22.86
CA SER A 480 -15.29 7.96 -22.99
C SER A 480 -13.94 7.71 -23.67
N LEU A 481 -13.65 8.45 -24.75
CA LEU A 481 -12.36 8.39 -25.45
C LEU A 481 -11.20 8.82 -24.55
N LEU A 482 -11.34 9.93 -23.81
CA LEU A 482 -10.36 10.39 -22.83
C LEU A 482 -10.10 9.30 -21.77
N LYS A 483 -11.16 8.69 -21.23
CA LYS A 483 -11.06 7.60 -20.24
C LYS A 483 -10.35 6.38 -20.81
N GLN A 484 -10.69 5.97 -22.04
CA GLN A 484 -10.10 4.80 -22.70
C GLN A 484 -8.59 5.00 -22.93
N LYS A 485 -8.20 6.16 -23.46
CA LYS A 485 -6.80 6.50 -23.73
C LYS A 485 -6.01 6.76 -22.46
N GLY A 486 -6.62 7.41 -21.48
CA GLY A 486 -5.99 7.79 -20.21
C GLY A 486 -5.86 6.66 -19.19
N HIS A 487 -6.64 5.57 -19.30
CA HIS A 487 -6.68 4.52 -18.28
C HIS A 487 -5.31 3.91 -17.98
N GLY A 488 -4.53 3.58 -19.02
CA GLY A 488 -3.20 2.99 -18.82
C GLY A 488 -2.23 3.93 -18.08
N PHE A 489 -2.25 5.22 -18.44
CA PHE A 489 -1.43 6.25 -17.80
C PHE A 489 -1.85 6.54 -16.36
N TYR A 490 -3.16 6.48 -16.09
CA TYR A 490 -3.72 6.62 -14.75
C TYR A 490 -3.24 5.46 -13.85
N GLU A 491 -3.31 4.22 -14.32
CA GLU A 491 -2.85 3.05 -13.55
C GLU A 491 -1.35 3.12 -13.25
N LEU A 492 -0.52 3.53 -14.22
CA LEU A 492 0.91 3.80 -13.98
C LEU A 492 1.11 4.92 -12.95
N SER A 493 0.42 6.05 -13.11
CA SER A 493 0.58 7.19 -12.21
C SER A 493 0.27 6.84 -10.75
N ARG A 494 -0.67 5.93 -10.50
CA ARG A 494 -1.04 5.49 -9.14
C ARG A 494 0.04 4.66 -8.45
N GLN A 495 0.87 3.94 -9.21
CA GLN A 495 1.95 3.12 -8.64
C GLN A 495 3.02 3.95 -7.96
N GLU A 496 3.17 5.25 -8.28
CA GLU A 496 4.15 6.10 -7.61
C GLU A 496 3.94 6.14 -6.08
N SER A 497 2.68 6.28 -5.63
CA SER A 497 2.38 6.28 -4.19
C SER A 497 2.78 4.95 -3.55
N PHE A 498 2.53 3.84 -4.24
CA PHE A 498 2.87 2.50 -3.79
C PHE A 498 4.39 2.28 -3.72
N ILE A 499 5.13 2.68 -4.75
CA ILE A 499 6.59 2.55 -4.82
C ILE A 499 7.26 3.46 -3.79
N SER A 500 6.78 4.70 -3.64
CA SER A 500 7.30 5.65 -2.65
C SER A 500 7.07 5.17 -1.22
N GLU A 501 5.87 4.64 -0.93
CA GLU A 501 5.58 4.01 0.36
C GLU A 501 6.47 2.78 0.58
N SER A 502 6.72 1.97 -0.46
CA SER A 502 7.60 0.80 -0.38
C SER A 502 9.03 1.17 -0.03
N LEU A 503 9.59 2.23 -0.63
CA LEU A 503 10.90 2.76 -0.27
C LEU A 503 10.97 3.23 1.18
N SER A 504 9.91 3.89 1.66
CA SER A 504 9.82 4.28 3.07
C SER A 504 9.83 3.04 3.96
N ILE A 505 9.11 1.98 3.59
CA ILE A 505 9.10 0.72 4.34
C ILE A 505 10.47 0.04 4.29
N MET A 506 11.17 0.03 3.16
CA MET A 506 12.54 -0.52 3.07
C MET A 506 13.51 0.24 3.99
N ALA A 507 13.36 1.55 4.07
CA ALA A 507 14.17 2.38 4.98
C ALA A 507 13.80 2.13 6.46
N ASP A 508 12.51 2.04 6.77
CA ASP A 508 12.00 1.80 8.14
C ASP A 508 12.25 0.36 8.61
N LEU A 509 12.25 -0.61 7.70
CA LEU A 509 12.54 -2.02 7.92
C LEU A 509 13.93 -2.37 7.36
N SER A 510 14.91 -1.51 7.62
CA SER A 510 16.31 -1.83 7.32
C SER A 510 16.70 -3.20 7.92
N PHE A 511 17.76 -3.83 7.39
CA PHE A 511 18.25 -5.10 7.92
C PHE A 511 18.44 -5.09 9.45
N ASP A 512 18.94 -3.99 10.01
CA ASP A 512 19.13 -3.83 11.46
C ASP A 512 17.79 -3.83 12.22
N GLU A 513 16.76 -3.18 11.68
CA GLU A 513 15.42 -3.20 12.28
C GLU A 513 14.76 -4.58 12.15
N GLN A 514 14.90 -5.25 11.01
CA GLN A 514 14.43 -6.62 10.86
C GLN A 514 15.10 -7.58 11.83
N LEU A 515 16.41 -7.44 12.05
CA LEU A 515 17.17 -8.25 13.00
C LEU A 515 16.71 -7.98 14.45
N LYS A 516 16.39 -6.73 14.80
CA LYS A 516 15.78 -6.39 16.09
C LYS A 516 14.38 -7.01 16.24
N ILE A 517 13.53 -6.87 15.22
CA ILE A 517 12.17 -7.44 15.19
C ILE A 517 12.21 -8.97 15.33
N ALA A 518 13.16 -9.63 14.65
CA ALA A 518 13.37 -11.07 14.77
C ALA A 518 13.67 -11.51 16.21
N SER A 519 14.20 -10.61 17.05
CA SER A 519 14.37 -10.81 18.51
C SER A 519 14.99 -12.18 18.83
N PHE A 520 16.02 -12.56 18.07
CA PHE A 520 16.75 -13.83 18.19
C PHE A 520 15.91 -15.11 18.09
N HIS A 521 14.69 -15.01 17.54
CA HIS A 521 13.85 -16.16 17.27
C HIS A 521 14.45 -16.98 16.11
N SER A 522 14.66 -18.28 16.35
CA SER A 522 15.47 -19.13 15.47
C SER A 522 15.03 -19.16 14.00
N ARG A 523 13.71 -19.21 13.75
CA ARG A 523 13.16 -19.23 12.38
C ARG A 523 13.42 -17.93 11.65
N ASP A 524 13.25 -16.80 12.33
CA ASP A 524 13.32 -15.47 11.73
C ASP A 524 14.78 -15.07 11.49
N VAL A 525 15.68 -15.35 12.43
CA VAL A 525 17.13 -15.14 12.22
C VAL A 525 17.66 -16.07 11.13
N ALA A 526 17.24 -17.34 11.08
CA ALA A 526 17.65 -18.24 10.00
C ALA A 526 17.18 -17.75 8.62
N ALA A 527 15.97 -17.19 8.53
CA ALA A 527 15.49 -16.56 7.31
C ALA A 527 16.37 -15.37 6.91
N LEU A 528 16.73 -14.50 7.86
CA LEU A 528 17.66 -13.39 7.60
C LEU A 528 19.06 -13.87 7.19
N MET A 529 19.58 -14.94 7.80
CA MET A 529 20.87 -15.54 7.44
C MET A 529 20.85 -16.08 6.01
N LEU A 530 19.75 -16.70 5.59
CA LEU A 530 19.59 -17.20 4.23
C LEU A 530 19.44 -16.07 3.22
N LEU A 531 18.61 -15.07 3.53
CA LEU A 531 18.22 -14.02 2.60
C LEU A 531 19.23 -12.87 2.53
N HIS A 532 19.94 -12.58 3.63
CA HIS A 532 20.81 -11.41 3.76
C HIS A 532 22.18 -11.73 4.42
N PRO A 533 22.94 -12.73 3.93
CA PRO A 533 24.18 -13.18 4.58
C PRO A 533 25.24 -12.06 4.69
N ALA A 534 25.37 -11.21 3.67
CA ALA A 534 26.34 -10.13 3.65
C ALA A 534 26.01 -9.00 4.65
N SER A 535 24.72 -8.72 4.86
CA SER A 535 24.25 -7.62 5.71
C SER A 535 24.63 -7.77 7.19
N PHE A 536 24.83 -9.02 7.68
CA PHE A 536 25.34 -9.27 9.04
C PHE A 536 26.72 -8.64 9.28
N ARG A 537 27.58 -8.58 8.26
CA ARG A 537 28.94 -8.04 8.38
C ARG A 537 28.96 -6.52 8.50
N THR A 538 28.00 -5.85 7.87
CA THR A 538 27.91 -4.38 7.79
C THR A 538 26.89 -3.79 8.76
N SER A 539 26.17 -4.64 9.50
CA SER A 539 25.15 -4.24 10.46
C SER A 539 25.73 -3.33 11.55
N LYS A 540 25.11 -2.17 11.77
CA LYS A 540 25.46 -1.26 12.86
C LYS A 540 24.92 -1.79 14.19
N PHE A 541 23.75 -2.43 14.14
CA PHE A 541 23.17 -3.14 15.27
C PHE A 541 24.09 -4.22 15.83
N ILE A 542 24.79 -4.96 14.97
CA ILE A 542 25.79 -5.95 15.42
C ILE A 542 27.07 -5.26 15.85
N SER A 543 27.66 -4.40 15.02
CA SER A 543 29.04 -3.94 15.21
C SER A 543 29.23 -2.89 16.32
N SER A 544 28.24 -2.04 16.57
CA SER A 544 28.44 -0.80 17.34
C SER A 544 27.31 -0.45 18.30
N PHE A 545 26.11 -1.01 18.13
CA PHE A 545 24.97 -0.70 18.98
C PHE A 545 25.19 -1.11 20.45
N ARG A 546 24.60 -0.32 21.34
CA ARG A 546 24.52 -0.53 22.78
C ARG A 546 23.09 -0.25 23.22
N ASN A 547 22.51 -1.13 24.03
CA ASN A 547 21.20 -0.89 24.62
C ASN A 547 21.29 0.13 25.77
N ILE A 548 20.15 0.43 26.42
CA ILE A 548 20.06 1.37 27.55
C ILE A 548 20.89 0.96 28.78
N SER A 549 21.35 -0.29 28.84
CA SER A 549 22.21 -0.85 29.90
C SER A 549 23.67 -0.91 29.47
N GLY A 550 24.03 -0.40 28.29
CA GLY A 550 25.38 -0.52 27.73
C GLY A 550 25.69 -1.92 27.19
N GLY A 551 24.72 -2.82 27.15
CA GLY A 551 24.87 -4.17 26.61
C GLY A 551 25.00 -4.16 25.09
N ASN A 552 25.99 -4.88 24.57
CA ASN A 552 26.22 -5.06 23.13
C ASN A 552 25.26 -6.09 22.52
N PHE A 553 25.47 -6.44 21.24
CA PHE A 553 24.64 -7.42 20.53
C PHE A 553 24.69 -8.81 21.21
N LEU A 554 25.87 -9.26 21.64
CA LEU A 554 26.02 -10.55 22.32
C LEU A 554 25.41 -10.57 23.71
N CYS A 555 25.43 -9.47 24.47
CA CYS A 555 24.68 -9.37 25.74
C CYS A 555 23.18 -9.57 25.51
N GLN A 556 22.63 -8.89 24.49
CA GLN A 556 21.21 -8.99 24.16
C GLN A 556 20.80 -10.38 23.69
N MET A 557 21.65 -11.04 22.89
CA MET A 557 21.45 -12.41 22.45
C MET A 557 21.53 -13.38 23.63
N ALA A 558 22.55 -13.25 24.49
CA ALA A 558 22.73 -14.10 25.67
C ALA A 558 21.57 -13.99 26.67
N LEU A 559 20.95 -12.82 26.79
CA LEU A 559 19.79 -12.59 27.66
C LEU A 559 18.48 -13.22 27.10
N ASN A 560 18.45 -13.59 25.83
CA ASN A 560 17.26 -14.11 25.17
C ASN A 560 17.15 -15.65 25.30
N SER A 561 16.13 -16.13 26.00
CA SER A 561 15.92 -17.58 26.23
C SER A 561 15.43 -18.36 25.01
N GLN A 562 15.08 -17.70 23.90
CA GLN A 562 14.67 -18.32 22.64
C GLN A 562 15.84 -18.67 21.72
N VAL A 563 17.06 -18.28 22.08
CA VAL A 563 18.27 -18.65 21.32
C VAL A 563 18.39 -20.17 21.24
N ARG A 564 18.66 -20.66 20.03
CA ARG A 564 18.85 -22.09 19.73
C ARG A 564 20.25 -22.29 19.18
N PHE A 565 20.91 -23.34 19.67
CA PHE A 565 22.32 -23.62 19.39
C PHE A 565 22.64 -23.65 17.89
N GLY A 566 21.85 -24.35 17.07
CA GLY A 566 22.17 -24.58 15.66
C GLY A 566 22.40 -23.30 14.84
N TYR A 567 21.44 -22.37 14.84
CA TYR A 567 21.61 -21.11 14.10
C TYR A 567 22.65 -20.20 14.78
N ALA A 568 22.67 -20.17 16.12
CA ALA A 568 23.56 -19.29 16.88
C ALA A 568 25.03 -19.67 16.69
N GLN A 569 25.34 -20.97 16.65
CA GLN A 569 26.66 -21.47 16.32
C GLN A 569 27.09 -21.03 14.92
N ALA A 570 26.24 -21.24 13.91
CA ALA A 570 26.51 -20.81 12.56
C ALA A 570 26.72 -19.29 12.47
N LEU A 571 25.91 -18.50 13.19
CA LEU A 571 25.99 -17.04 13.21
C LEU A 571 27.29 -16.53 13.86
N LEU A 572 27.67 -17.08 15.02
CA LEU A 572 28.74 -16.55 15.86
C LEU A 572 30.12 -17.17 15.60
N GLN A 573 30.18 -18.44 15.20
CA GLN A 573 31.45 -19.19 15.17
C GLN A 573 31.93 -19.53 13.76
N SER A 574 31.10 -19.37 12.73
CA SER A 574 31.51 -19.72 11.35
C SER A 574 32.43 -18.68 10.69
N GLY A 575 32.42 -17.43 11.17
CA GLY A 575 33.02 -16.28 10.48
C GLY A 575 32.35 -15.91 9.15
N ARG A 576 31.30 -16.64 8.72
CA ARG A 576 30.58 -16.34 7.47
C ARG A 576 29.68 -15.12 7.61
N PHE A 577 28.95 -15.02 8.72
CA PHE A 577 27.96 -13.97 8.95
C PHE A 577 28.54 -12.80 9.73
N ILE A 578 29.04 -13.07 10.94
CA ILE A 578 29.70 -12.06 11.77
C ILE A 578 31.21 -12.36 11.78
N PRO A 579 32.08 -11.38 11.49
CA PRO A 579 33.53 -11.57 11.60
C PRO A 579 33.93 -12.03 13.01
N LEU A 580 34.83 -13.02 13.10
CA LEU A 580 35.20 -13.64 14.38
C LEU A 580 35.81 -12.62 15.35
N ASP A 581 36.60 -11.67 14.86
CA ASP A 581 37.17 -10.58 15.64
C ASP A 581 36.10 -9.68 16.26
N VAL A 582 35.01 -9.39 15.54
CA VAL A 582 33.86 -8.64 16.05
C VAL A 582 33.17 -9.42 17.18
N VAL A 583 32.99 -10.73 17.01
CA VAL A 583 32.40 -11.59 18.05
C VAL A 583 33.31 -11.63 19.29
N GLN A 584 34.59 -11.94 19.13
CA GLN A 584 35.54 -12.01 20.25
C GLN A 584 35.64 -10.68 21.00
N LYS A 585 35.69 -9.56 20.28
CA LYS A 585 35.70 -8.22 20.87
C LYS A 585 34.46 -7.94 21.71
N GLN A 586 33.29 -8.43 21.31
CA GLN A 586 32.05 -8.24 22.07
C GLN A 586 31.92 -9.17 23.27
N LEU A 587 32.47 -10.38 23.21
CA LEU A 587 32.44 -11.31 24.34
C LEU A 587 33.16 -10.77 25.58
N VAL A 588 34.18 -9.94 25.39
CA VAL A 588 35.00 -9.35 26.47
C VAL A 588 34.56 -7.94 26.88
N GLN A 589 33.47 -7.42 26.32
CA GLN A 589 32.96 -6.10 26.65
C GLN A 589 31.93 -6.19 27.77
N ARG A 590 32.16 -5.40 28.83
CA ARG A 590 31.21 -5.21 29.91
C ARG A 590 30.12 -4.22 29.53
N ASP A 591 28.95 -4.41 30.10
CA ASP A 591 27.89 -3.42 30.08
C ASP A 591 28.04 -2.44 31.27
N MET A 592 27.04 -1.57 31.52
CA MET A 592 27.06 -0.61 32.62
C MET A 592 26.92 -1.24 34.00
N PHE A 593 26.53 -2.50 34.08
CA PHE A 593 26.43 -3.27 35.33
C PHE A 593 27.64 -4.20 35.53
N ASP A 594 28.73 -3.95 34.82
CA ASP A 594 29.93 -4.79 34.80
C ASP A 594 29.66 -6.26 34.36
N ALA A 595 28.52 -6.53 33.71
CA ALA A 595 28.15 -7.86 33.26
C ALA A 595 28.70 -8.16 31.86
N TYR A 596 29.15 -9.40 31.66
CA TYR A 596 29.59 -9.92 30.37
C TYR A 596 28.44 -10.70 29.69
N PRO A 597 28.49 -10.91 28.36
CA PRO A 597 27.57 -11.82 27.67
C PRO A 597 27.46 -13.20 28.34
N LEU A 598 28.57 -13.75 28.83
CA LEU A 598 28.59 -15.04 29.54
C LEU A 598 27.73 -15.02 30.81
N THR A 599 27.72 -13.92 31.56
CA THR A 599 26.90 -13.74 32.78
C THR A 599 25.41 -13.90 32.46
N TYR A 600 24.95 -13.25 31.40
CA TYR A 600 23.57 -13.40 30.94
C TYR A 600 23.29 -14.79 30.39
N ALA A 601 24.25 -15.39 29.70
CA ALA A 601 24.08 -16.72 29.13
C ALA A 601 23.86 -17.76 30.24
N LEU A 602 24.66 -17.72 31.30
CA LEU A 602 24.51 -18.59 32.48
C LEU A 602 23.15 -18.42 33.15
N TRP A 603 22.58 -17.21 33.11
CA TRP A 603 21.27 -16.94 33.71
C TRP A 603 20.08 -17.37 32.83
N LYS A 604 20.15 -17.15 31.52
CA LYS A 604 18.99 -17.24 30.63
C LYS A 604 19.01 -18.40 29.64
N GLN A 605 20.17 -18.94 29.31
CA GLN A 605 20.27 -19.95 28.26
C GLN A 605 19.87 -21.33 28.77
N PRO A 606 19.07 -22.08 28.01
CA PRO A 606 18.50 -23.35 28.47
C PRO A 606 19.47 -24.53 28.38
N SER A 607 20.63 -24.38 27.73
CA SER A 607 21.57 -25.48 27.49
C SER A 607 23.02 -25.05 27.61
N VAL A 608 23.87 -25.99 28.04
CA VAL A 608 25.32 -25.82 28.13
C VAL A 608 25.92 -25.48 26.76
N ASP A 609 25.40 -26.06 25.68
CA ASP A 609 25.91 -25.77 24.33
C ASP A 609 25.61 -24.34 23.91
N CYS A 610 24.44 -23.78 24.27
CA CYS A 610 24.19 -22.35 24.09
C CYS A 610 25.12 -21.49 24.95
N ILE A 611 25.38 -21.87 26.20
CA ILE A 611 26.28 -21.12 27.10
C ILE A 611 27.70 -21.05 26.51
N LYS A 612 28.21 -22.16 25.97
CA LYS A 612 29.54 -22.22 25.34
C LYS A 612 29.72 -21.25 24.17
N LEU A 613 28.64 -20.84 23.50
CA LEU A 613 28.71 -19.84 22.43
C LEU A 613 29.16 -18.46 22.93
N PHE A 614 29.02 -18.19 24.22
CA PHE A 614 29.35 -16.91 24.85
C PHE A 614 30.66 -16.95 25.65
N VAL A 615 31.49 -17.98 25.45
CA VAL A 615 32.84 -18.07 26.01
C VAL A 615 33.84 -17.61 24.95
N PRO A 616 34.75 -16.66 25.24
CA PRO A 616 35.81 -16.30 24.32
C PRO A 616 36.64 -17.52 23.92
N SER A 617 37.06 -17.55 22.66
CA SER A 617 37.98 -18.58 22.15
C SER A 617 39.41 -18.39 22.65
N ASP A 618 39.79 -17.16 23.01
CA ASP A 618 41.07 -16.85 23.64
C ASP A 618 41.05 -17.28 25.12
N PRO A 619 41.94 -18.20 25.55
CA PRO A 619 41.94 -18.71 26.92
C PRO A 619 42.16 -17.62 27.96
N SER A 620 43.02 -16.63 27.70
CA SER A 620 43.30 -15.54 28.64
C SER A 620 42.09 -14.63 28.82
N ALA A 621 41.39 -14.27 27.74
CA ALA A 621 40.12 -13.56 27.81
C ALA A 621 39.04 -14.37 28.56
N ALA A 622 38.95 -15.67 28.30
CA ALA A 622 38.00 -16.54 29.00
C ALA A 622 38.28 -16.60 30.51
N GLU A 623 39.55 -16.71 30.92
CA GLU A 623 39.98 -16.70 32.32
C GLU A 623 39.58 -15.40 33.04
N ILE A 624 39.79 -14.25 32.41
CA ILE A 624 39.38 -12.94 32.96
C ILE A 624 37.86 -12.91 33.21
N ILE A 625 37.06 -13.40 32.26
CA ILE A 625 35.61 -13.42 32.41
C ILE A 625 35.19 -14.39 33.51
N TRP A 626 35.78 -15.59 33.57
CA TRP A 626 35.48 -16.56 34.63
C TRP A 626 35.80 -16.03 36.03
N HIS A 627 36.93 -15.33 36.20
CA HIS A 627 37.26 -14.68 37.46
C HIS A 627 36.29 -13.54 37.79
N SER A 628 35.81 -12.78 36.80
CA SER A 628 34.82 -11.73 37.07
C SER A 628 33.50 -12.28 37.61
N LEU A 629 33.14 -13.53 37.30
CA LEU A 629 31.91 -14.16 37.77
C LEU A 629 31.90 -14.47 39.26
N THR A 630 33.06 -14.53 39.94
CA THR A 630 33.11 -14.69 41.41
C THR A 630 32.71 -13.43 42.14
N ASP A 631 32.73 -12.28 41.47
CA ASP A 631 32.45 -10.96 42.04
C ASP A 631 31.03 -10.46 41.72
N VAL A 632 30.28 -11.17 40.86
CA VAL A 632 28.93 -10.76 40.44
C VAL A 632 27.94 -10.94 41.60
N ARG A 633 27.38 -9.83 42.08
CA ARG A 633 26.25 -9.81 43.02
C ARG A 633 24.95 -9.75 42.22
N PHE A 634 24.15 -10.80 42.28
CA PHE A 634 22.82 -10.86 41.65
C PHE A 634 21.79 -10.00 42.39
#